data_AF-A0ABD3KSY8-F1
#
_entry.id   AF-A0ABD3KSY8-F1
#
_cell.length_a   1.000
_cell.length_b   1.000
_cell.length_c   1.000
_cell.angle_alpha   90.00
_cell.angle_beta   90.00
_cell.angle_gamma   90.00
#
_symmetry.space_group_name_H-M   'P 1'
#
loop_
_entity.id
_entity.type
_entity.pdbx_description
1 polymer ?
#
loop_
_entity_poly.entity_id
_entity_poly.type
_entity_poly.pdbx_seq_one_letter_code
_entity_poly.pdbx_strand_id
1 'polypeptide(L)'
;MKCPNRTPFGLISTRSYRKWSGPFEAVAARWVFSYVIFCMNEPGAEVKPDLWPNPARLGPYPLSLSSSSLSLSRLFFLSRNLLCKNSQAPVHLVTLSLFSSNRLSSRVFGLYPPLLALPLSSHLPPDALAAPRSFSAMETDQGSRHVLPFQLQFDKPLASQVKMAEWNPEKDLLAMVTEDSKVVLHRFNWQRLWTISPGKCITSLCWRPDGKVVVLGLEDGTVSLHDVENGKLLRSLKSHAVAVVCLNWEEDAQVNRDTSGNSLAFEDRTTRFFPPAPRVPRMPGLVSGETGLTDDGQDSFVELSNSSKQRFNILCSGDKDGVLCFSIFGVFPIGNVNIHECDIPMTTKDRDTVCRLLNASVRKVALSKDLCHLMVACSGELVEDIVESRGCQTVGDSTHGFHCLVLDTSIFHKSKNELHQVAQQASNIEDLLHVVQTSLSVMHKQWADAMNIFHEKFDLLTSLINDHGLDSSPQEEFLSLLGGARTSPAVHQFLVNSLGEVGMKRVSKVVCGAGKELQLVVLNHLQPAVEIIGFKMGELRGLSRWRSRYLGIGLDETLVDNAVEKAGMLLVQVERFIRVLSSVVQQFANFFSWLLKCIKQLMSEPSDQLLTYNSELVVVFLKFLYDQDPVMQLLDLSEADEEIDIDLETMERVKELVQFGGFKDSKCLRRTLAKEFQLMEYSFKEAAQMPFSTISKKICCKNLLPLFPLTSVSASTQYIPISLSFYEDASEFASSNLTQEVGFTDYISFQIPDESFSDFTNCIAVVRGFMNDSSNVKRGRPLEAILLCIPSGYHCVDLALYKELQIVMLLNKINDTGENLGDAWMMILQASDLPFVHISGTTQANNWELYQLKDSILHLDMENEKIRSIPHNVVPPLSVSASRGVACVLAARKRALVYILDEDEDEISDSE
;
A
#
# COMPACT_ATOMS: atom_id res chain seq x y z
N MET A 1 -20.86 -69.60 31.87
CA MET A 1 -21.39 -70.83 31.23
C MET A 1 -22.23 -70.46 30.02
N LYS A 2 -22.27 -71.33 29.00
CA LYS A 2 -23.31 -71.52 27.95
C LYS A 2 -24.18 -70.32 27.50
N CYS A 3 -23.95 -69.88 26.25
CA CYS A 3 -25.03 -69.49 25.35
C CYS A 3 -25.79 -70.74 24.84
N PRO A 4 -26.97 -70.56 24.21
CA PRO A 4 -27.14 -70.88 22.78
C PRO A 4 -27.63 -69.65 21.99
N ASN A 5 -27.07 -69.31 20.82
CA ASN A 5 -27.20 -69.96 19.50
C ASN A 5 -28.66 -69.95 18.99
N ARG A 6 -28.99 -69.45 17.79
CA ARG A 6 -28.27 -69.66 16.51
C ARG A 6 -28.23 -68.45 15.56
N THR A 7 -27.21 -68.48 14.68
CA THR A 7 -27.01 -67.75 13.40
C THR A 7 -27.38 -68.71 12.23
N PRO A 8 -26.94 -68.57 10.94
CA PRO A 8 -26.31 -67.46 10.20
C PRO A 8 -26.94 -67.19 8.80
N PHE A 9 -26.39 -66.21 8.07
CA PHE A 9 -26.17 -66.10 6.58
C PHE A 9 -26.11 -64.60 6.21
N GLY A 10 -25.20 -64.08 5.38
CA GLY A 10 -23.97 -64.63 4.77
C GLY A 10 -23.20 -63.50 4.07
N LEU A 11 -21.87 -63.61 3.90
CA LEU A 11 -21.07 -62.58 3.19
C LEU A 11 -21.24 -62.66 1.67
N ILE A 12 -21.09 -61.53 0.96
CA ILE A 12 -20.45 -61.47 -0.38
C ILE A 12 -20.08 -60.03 -0.79
N SER A 13 -18.90 -59.90 -1.42
CA SER A 13 -18.39 -58.81 -2.30
C SER A 13 -18.45 -57.33 -1.87
N THR A 14 -17.25 -56.74 -1.69
CA THR A 14 -17.00 -55.31 -1.84
C THR A 14 -16.76 -54.92 -3.31
N ARG A 15 -17.67 -54.12 -3.93
CA ARG A 15 -17.34 -53.36 -5.17
C ARG A 15 -18.36 -52.26 -5.53
N SER A 16 -18.10 -51.02 -5.13
CA SER A 16 -18.10 -49.83 -6.02
C SER A 16 -17.92 -48.51 -5.25
N TYR A 17 -16.72 -47.95 -5.28
CA TYR A 17 -16.56 -46.50 -5.10
C TYR A 17 -17.06 -45.82 -6.39
N ARG A 18 -18.32 -45.36 -6.41
CA ARG A 18 -18.70 -44.31 -7.37
C ARG A 18 -18.14 -43.00 -6.85
N LYS A 19 -17.22 -42.39 -7.62
CA LYS A 19 -16.83 -40.99 -7.41
C LYS A 19 -18.09 -40.13 -7.55
N TRP A 20 -18.41 -39.34 -6.52
CA TRP A 20 -19.33 -38.22 -6.66
C TRP A 20 -18.54 -37.07 -7.28
N SER A 21 -18.60 -36.98 -8.61
CA SER A 21 -17.92 -35.95 -9.40
C SER A 21 -18.95 -35.23 -10.27
N GLY A 22 -19.53 -34.18 -9.72
CA GLY A 22 -20.46 -33.28 -10.40
C GLY A 22 -20.26 -31.85 -9.92
N PRO A 23 -20.04 -30.86 -10.81
CA PRO A 23 -19.78 -29.47 -10.40
C PRO A 23 -21.02 -28.78 -9.79
N PHE A 24 -22.22 -29.29 -10.08
CA PHE A 24 -23.50 -28.67 -9.71
C PHE A 24 -23.71 -28.52 -8.20
N GLU A 25 -23.34 -29.52 -7.39
CA GLU A 25 -23.58 -29.48 -5.93
C GLU A 25 -22.61 -28.53 -5.22
N ALA A 26 -21.39 -28.37 -5.72
CA ALA A 26 -20.43 -27.38 -5.21
C ALA A 26 -20.88 -25.94 -5.51
N VAL A 27 -21.43 -25.70 -6.71
CA VAL A 27 -22.01 -24.39 -7.08
C VAL A 27 -23.25 -24.09 -6.22
N ALA A 28 -24.12 -25.07 -5.98
CA ALA A 28 -25.28 -24.90 -5.10
C ALA A 28 -24.88 -24.56 -3.65
N ALA A 29 -23.84 -25.21 -3.12
CA ALA A 29 -23.30 -24.90 -1.79
C ALA A 29 -22.71 -23.47 -1.72
N ARG A 30 -21.98 -23.03 -2.75
CA ARG A 30 -21.48 -21.65 -2.87
C ARG A 30 -22.63 -20.64 -2.93
N TRP A 31 -23.63 -20.88 -3.78
CA TRP A 31 -24.82 -20.02 -3.90
C TRP A 31 -25.56 -19.84 -2.57
N VAL A 32 -25.77 -20.91 -1.81
CA VAL A 32 -26.38 -20.82 -0.47
C VAL A 32 -25.51 -20.02 0.50
N PHE A 33 -24.18 -20.17 0.45
CA PHE A 33 -23.28 -19.37 1.29
C PHE A 33 -23.33 -17.87 0.96
N SER A 34 -23.24 -17.50 -0.33
CA SER A 34 -23.35 -16.11 -0.77
C SER A 34 -24.71 -15.51 -0.41
N TYR A 35 -25.81 -16.24 -0.63
CA TYR A 35 -27.17 -15.76 -0.34
C TYR A 35 -27.41 -15.57 1.16
N VAL A 36 -26.91 -16.48 2.01
CA VAL A 36 -27.03 -16.38 3.48
C VAL A 36 -26.17 -15.25 4.06
N ILE A 37 -25.02 -14.92 3.44
CA ILE A 37 -24.21 -13.75 3.83
C ILE A 37 -24.91 -12.44 3.43
N PHE A 38 -25.54 -12.38 2.26
CA PHE A 38 -26.17 -11.14 1.76
C PHE A 38 -27.55 -10.83 2.39
N CYS A 39 -28.38 -11.85 2.65
CA CYS A 39 -29.80 -11.66 3.00
C CYS A 39 -30.09 -11.35 4.49
N MET A 40 -29.13 -10.80 5.24
CA MET A 40 -29.42 -10.20 6.56
C MET A 40 -29.96 -8.77 6.44
N ASN A 41 -31.19 -8.69 5.92
CA ASN A 41 -32.03 -7.49 5.83
C ASN A 41 -33.36 -7.72 6.58
N GLU A 42 -33.37 -7.53 7.90
CA GLU A 42 -34.61 -7.22 8.65
C GLU A 42 -34.37 -5.97 9.52
N PRO A 43 -34.95 -4.80 9.16
CA PRO A 43 -34.97 -3.63 10.02
C PRO A 43 -36.27 -3.61 10.85
N GLY A 44 -36.19 -3.92 12.14
CA GLY A 44 -37.31 -3.67 13.08
C GLY A 44 -37.64 -4.80 14.06
N ALA A 45 -36.74 -5.07 15.01
CA ALA A 45 -37.08 -5.78 16.23
C ALA A 45 -36.66 -4.92 17.44
N GLU A 46 -37.62 -4.25 18.09
CA GLU A 46 -37.38 -3.58 19.38
C GLU A 46 -37.06 -4.64 20.45
N VAL A 47 -35.78 -4.75 20.83
CA VAL A 47 -35.38 -5.59 21.96
C VAL A 47 -35.75 -4.88 23.26
N LYS A 48 -36.99 -5.08 23.71
CA LYS A 48 -37.37 -4.82 25.11
C LYS A 48 -36.74 -5.91 25.99
N PRO A 49 -36.01 -5.55 27.06
CA PRO A 49 -35.53 -6.53 28.03
C PRO A 49 -36.68 -7.10 28.87
N ASP A 50 -36.32 -8.09 29.69
CA ASP A 50 -37.12 -8.77 30.72
C ASP A 50 -38.12 -9.86 30.27
N LEU A 51 -38.36 -10.80 31.20
CA LEU A 51 -39.25 -11.97 31.14
C LEU A 51 -38.85 -13.14 30.22
N TRP A 52 -37.88 -13.95 30.69
CA TRP A 52 -37.72 -15.36 30.28
C TRP A 52 -38.72 -16.28 31.01
N PRO A 53 -39.35 -17.24 30.29
CA PRO A 53 -39.87 -18.48 30.89
C PRO A 53 -39.26 -19.76 30.27
N ASN A 54 -39.23 -20.85 31.05
CA ASN A 54 -38.50 -22.09 30.72
C ASN A 54 -39.04 -22.87 29.50
N PRO A 55 -38.15 -23.48 28.68
CA PRO A 55 -38.54 -24.37 27.59
C PRO A 55 -38.85 -25.80 28.08
N ALA A 56 -40.09 -26.07 28.48
CA ALA A 56 -40.55 -27.43 28.79
C ALA A 56 -42.02 -27.65 28.38
N ARG A 57 -42.27 -28.82 27.75
CA ARG A 57 -43.56 -29.30 27.18
C ARG A 57 -43.99 -28.62 25.87
N LEU A 58 -43.97 -29.39 24.79
CA LEU A 58 -45.20 -29.88 24.13
C LEU A 58 -44.86 -31.09 23.24
N GLY A 59 -45.80 -32.02 23.07
CA GLY A 59 -45.62 -33.27 22.34
C GLY A 59 -46.19 -33.23 20.91
N PRO A 60 -45.89 -34.23 20.07
CA PRO A 60 -46.34 -34.27 18.68
C PRO A 60 -47.80 -34.73 18.54
N TYR A 61 -48.55 -34.06 17.68
CA TYR A 61 -49.78 -34.57 17.08
C TYR A 61 -49.67 -34.49 15.55
N PRO A 62 -50.12 -35.52 14.80
CA PRO A 62 -50.03 -35.53 13.35
C PRO A 62 -51.23 -34.85 12.69
N LEU A 63 -50.98 -34.14 11.59
CA LEU A 63 -52.00 -33.76 10.61
C LEU A 63 -51.54 -34.17 9.22
N SER A 64 -52.41 -34.88 8.51
CA SER A 64 -52.17 -35.43 7.18
C SER A 64 -52.57 -34.44 6.09
N LEU A 65 -51.68 -34.16 5.14
CA LEU A 65 -52.00 -33.46 3.89
C LEU A 65 -51.45 -34.26 2.69
N SER A 66 -52.13 -34.10 1.56
CA SER A 66 -52.05 -34.98 0.38
C SER A 66 -50.81 -34.78 -0.50
N SER A 67 -50.44 -35.82 -1.26
CA SER A 67 -49.22 -35.89 -2.05
C SER A 67 -49.32 -35.25 -3.44
N SER A 68 -48.69 -34.07 -3.64
CA SER A 68 -48.37 -33.54 -4.98
C SER A 68 -47.28 -32.45 -5.05
N SER A 69 -46.47 -32.20 -4.02
CA SER A 69 -45.33 -31.27 -4.10
C SER A 69 -44.21 -31.54 -3.07
N LEU A 70 -43.19 -32.35 -3.42
CA LEU A 70 -42.09 -32.70 -2.51
C LEU A 70 -40.72 -32.81 -3.20
N SER A 71 -39.94 -31.72 -3.15
CA SER A 71 -38.50 -31.72 -3.46
C SER A 71 -37.71 -30.67 -2.65
N LEU A 72 -38.20 -29.42 -2.57
CA LEU A 72 -37.47 -28.31 -1.92
C LEU A 72 -37.64 -28.21 -0.39
N SER A 73 -38.81 -28.54 0.15
CA SER A 73 -39.15 -28.33 1.57
C SER A 73 -38.35 -29.18 2.57
N ARG A 74 -37.65 -30.24 2.12
CA ARG A 74 -36.82 -31.09 2.99
C ARG A 74 -35.44 -30.50 3.31
N LEU A 75 -34.91 -29.60 2.48
CA LEU A 75 -33.60 -28.96 2.73
C LEU A 75 -33.67 -27.93 3.86
N PHE A 76 -34.73 -27.11 3.89
CA PHE A 76 -34.91 -26.05 4.89
C PHE A 76 -35.11 -26.54 6.33
N PHE A 77 -35.54 -27.78 6.55
CA PHE A 77 -35.78 -28.32 7.90
C PHE A 77 -34.53 -28.97 8.54
N LEU A 78 -33.49 -29.24 7.75
CA LEU A 78 -32.24 -29.85 8.23
C LEU A 78 -31.21 -28.82 8.71
N SER A 79 -31.11 -27.66 8.05
CA SER A 79 -30.20 -26.58 8.45
C SER A 79 -30.51 -26.04 9.86
N ARG A 80 -31.79 -25.86 10.19
CA ARG A 80 -32.24 -25.25 11.46
C ARG A 80 -31.97 -26.07 12.72
N ASN A 81 -31.67 -27.37 12.59
CA ASN A 81 -31.35 -28.26 13.73
C ASN A 81 -29.84 -28.46 13.98
N LEU A 82 -28.98 -28.06 13.04
CA LEU A 82 -27.51 -28.22 13.17
C LEU A 82 -26.82 -27.07 13.94
N LEU A 83 -27.52 -25.94 14.14
CA LEU A 83 -26.99 -24.75 14.82
C LEU A 83 -27.23 -24.71 16.33
N CYS A 84 -27.75 -25.78 16.94
CA CYS A 84 -28.06 -25.83 18.39
C CYS A 84 -27.61 -27.15 19.06
N LYS A 85 -26.35 -27.55 18.84
CA LYS A 85 -25.60 -28.46 19.74
C LYS A 85 -24.11 -28.50 19.41
N ASN A 86 -23.30 -27.77 20.19
CA ASN A 86 -22.17 -28.31 20.96
C ASN A 86 -21.25 -27.17 21.46
N SER A 87 -21.23 -27.01 22.78
CA SER A 87 -20.19 -26.29 23.51
C SER A 87 -19.54 -27.25 24.52
N GLN A 88 -18.27 -26.98 24.87
CA GLN A 88 -17.45 -27.65 25.90
C GLN A 88 -16.63 -28.89 25.49
N ALA A 89 -15.47 -28.98 26.16
CA ALA A 89 -14.47 -30.05 26.23
C ALA A 89 -13.60 -30.33 24.98
N PRO A 90 -12.25 -30.26 25.10
CA PRO A 90 -11.33 -30.74 24.07
C PRO A 90 -11.10 -32.25 24.19
N VAL A 91 -10.83 -32.92 23.07
CA VAL A 91 -10.41 -34.33 23.03
C VAL A 91 -9.08 -34.43 22.30
N HIS A 92 -8.00 -34.77 23.04
CA HIS A 92 -6.78 -35.26 22.42
C HIS A 92 -7.07 -36.60 21.73
N LEU A 93 -6.72 -36.73 20.45
CA LEU A 93 -6.61 -38.04 19.81
C LEU A 93 -5.34 -38.14 18.97
N VAL A 94 -4.61 -39.23 19.20
CA VAL A 94 -3.29 -39.51 18.62
C VAL A 94 -3.42 -39.89 17.16
N THR A 95 -2.65 -39.25 16.27
CA THR A 95 -2.48 -39.68 14.88
C THR A 95 -1.59 -40.92 14.80
N LEU A 96 -2.19 -42.11 14.76
CA LEU A 96 -1.49 -43.36 14.47
C LEU A 96 -1.51 -43.63 12.95
N SER A 97 -0.33 -43.63 12.34
CA SER A 97 -0.15 -43.97 10.93
C SER A 97 -0.22 -45.49 10.69
N LEU A 98 -0.83 -45.89 9.57
CA LEU A 98 -0.69 -47.25 9.03
C LEU A 98 0.03 -47.20 7.69
N PHE A 99 1.26 -47.71 7.68
CA PHE A 99 2.02 -47.99 6.48
C PHE A 99 1.42 -49.17 5.69
N SER A 100 1.53 -49.12 4.36
CA SER A 100 1.60 -50.32 3.52
C SER A 100 2.92 -50.31 2.74
N SER A 101 3.97 -50.87 3.34
CA SER A 101 5.33 -50.85 2.79
C SER A 101 5.59 -51.93 1.75
N ASN A 102 6.48 -51.63 0.79
CA ASN A 102 7.57 -52.52 0.38
C ASN A 102 8.70 -51.64 -0.19
N ARG A 103 9.98 -51.71 0.27
CA ARG A 103 10.95 -52.84 0.23
C ARG A 103 11.44 -53.09 -1.20
N LEU A 104 12.74 -53.24 -1.52
CA LEU A 104 14.02 -53.41 -0.77
C LEU A 104 15.16 -52.84 -1.68
N SER A 105 16.45 -52.67 -1.33
CA SER A 105 17.32 -53.01 -0.18
C SER A 105 18.48 -51.98 -0.10
N SER A 106 19.02 -51.56 1.07
CA SER A 106 20.16 -52.15 1.84
C SER A 106 21.55 -52.02 1.16
N ARG A 107 22.73 -51.86 1.81
CA ARG A 107 23.21 -51.82 3.23
C ARG A 107 24.72 -51.41 3.23
N VAL A 108 25.54 -51.18 4.28
CA VAL A 108 25.47 -51.22 5.77
C VAL A 108 26.63 -50.37 6.40
N PHE A 109 26.37 -49.52 7.43
CA PHE A 109 27.31 -48.95 8.45
C PHE A 109 28.53 -48.08 7.97
N GLY A 110 29.17 -47.22 8.79
CA GLY A 110 28.80 -46.67 10.11
C GLY A 110 30.00 -46.21 11.00
N LEU A 111 29.78 -45.16 11.81
CA LEU A 111 30.57 -44.64 12.98
C LEU A 111 31.76 -43.66 12.77
N TYR A 112 31.83 -42.70 13.72
CA TYR A 112 32.91 -41.74 14.07
C TYR A 112 34.10 -42.44 14.80
N PRO A 113 35.22 -41.80 15.26
CA PRO A 113 35.69 -40.39 15.26
C PRO A 113 37.09 -40.28 14.55
N PRO A 114 38.14 -39.46 14.89
CA PRO A 114 38.33 -38.32 15.82
C PRO A 114 39.12 -37.09 15.26
N LEU A 115 39.58 -36.20 16.16
CA LEU A 115 40.58 -35.13 15.96
C LEU A 115 42.02 -35.63 16.20
N LEU A 116 43.04 -34.99 15.60
CA LEU A 116 44.41 -34.83 16.13
C LEU A 116 45.21 -33.76 15.35
N ALA A 117 46.42 -33.39 15.80
CA ALA A 117 47.12 -32.15 15.39
C ALA A 117 48.59 -32.35 14.94
N LEU A 118 49.07 -31.40 14.10
CA LEU A 118 50.47 -31.04 13.74
C LEU A 118 51.40 -32.13 13.15
N PRO A 119 52.30 -31.73 12.22
CA PRO A 119 53.69 -31.49 12.63
C PRO A 119 54.37 -30.27 11.96
N LEU A 120 55.64 -30.06 12.32
CA LEU A 120 56.53 -28.94 11.93
C LEU A 120 57.50 -29.29 10.77
N SER A 121 58.15 -28.24 10.24
CA SER A 121 59.41 -28.26 9.46
C SER A 121 59.33 -28.80 8.01
N SER A 122 60.20 -28.44 7.06
CA SER A 122 61.09 -27.26 6.87
C SER A 122 61.72 -27.32 5.46
N HIS A 123 62.15 -26.20 4.88
CA HIS A 123 63.49 -26.05 4.25
C HIS A 123 63.74 -24.62 3.69
N LEU A 124 65.00 -24.20 3.81
CA LEU A 124 65.67 -22.99 3.28
C LEU A 124 66.25 -23.29 1.87
N PRO A 125 66.81 -22.35 1.04
CA PRO A 125 67.88 -21.40 1.43
C PRO A 125 67.80 -20.02 0.68
N PRO A 126 68.88 -19.20 0.47
CA PRO A 126 68.87 -17.81 0.96
C PRO A 126 69.37 -16.74 -0.06
N ASP A 127 69.71 -15.55 0.46
CA ASP A 127 70.56 -14.48 -0.12
C ASP A 127 70.03 -13.71 -1.36
N ALA A 128 70.38 -12.43 -1.59
CA ALA A 128 70.78 -11.31 -0.74
C ALA A 128 70.83 -10.01 -1.60
N LEU A 129 70.58 -8.81 -1.04
CA LEU A 129 71.35 -7.55 -1.26
C LEU A 129 70.66 -6.24 -0.77
N ALA A 130 71.48 -5.37 -0.17
CA ALA A 130 71.46 -3.89 -0.19
C ALA A 130 70.20 -3.08 0.27
N ALA A 131 70.31 -2.52 1.49
CA ALA A 131 69.63 -1.31 1.97
C ALA A 131 70.48 -0.03 1.58
N PRO A 132 70.38 1.17 2.21
CA PRO A 132 69.36 1.76 3.13
C PRO A 132 68.98 3.23 2.82
N ARG A 133 68.01 3.79 3.58
CA ARG A 133 67.90 5.20 4.10
C ARG A 133 66.46 5.45 4.57
N SER A 134 66.15 6.20 5.63
CA SER A 134 66.91 6.61 6.83
C SER A 134 65.92 7.21 7.84
N PHE A 135 65.93 6.79 9.11
CA PHE A 135 65.03 7.32 10.15
C PHE A 135 65.37 8.78 10.53
N SER A 136 64.33 9.55 10.86
CA SER A 136 64.36 10.65 11.83
C SER A 136 63.54 10.25 13.06
N ALA A 137 63.87 10.79 14.24
CA ALA A 137 63.44 10.22 15.52
C ALA A 137 61.97 10.52 15.89
N MET A 138 61.46 9.72 16.83
CA MET A 138 60.35 10.11 17.70
C MET A 138 60.80 11.31 18.55
N GLU A 139 59.94 12.31 18.70
CA GLU A 139 59.86 13.05 19.96
C GLU A 139 58.73 12.45 20.79
N THR A 140 59.01 12.13 22.05
CA THR A 140 58.03 11.60 23.00
C THR A 140 57.36 12.75 23.71
N ASP A 141 56.10 13.04 23.37
CA ASP A 141 55.26 13.89 24.21
C ASP A 141 54.32 13.02 25.05
N GLN A 142 54.27 13.27 26.35
CA GLN A 142 53.43 12.54 27.30
C GLN A 142 52.09 13.26 27.49
N GLY A 143 51.40 13.49 26.38
CA GLY A 143 50.03 13.97 26.37
C GLY A 143 49.06 12.93 26.93
N SER A 144 47.99 13.39 27.56
CA SER A 144 46.82 12.58 27.94
C SER A 144 46.26 11.82 26.74
N ARG A 145 45.86 10.56 26.95
CA ARG A 145 44.93 9.88 26.03
C ARG A 145 43.56 10.55 26.11
N HIS A 146 43.41 11.68 25.43
CA HIS A 146 42.08 12.15 25.04
C HIS A 146 41.53 11.12 24.05
N VAL A 147 40.50 10.39 24.47
CA VAL A 147 39.67 9.61 23.56
C VAL A 147 39.10 10.60 22.55
N LEU A 148 39.36 10.37 21.27
CA LEU A 148 38.96 11.30 20.21
C LEU A 148 37.47 11.10 19.95
N PRO A 149 36.59 12.06 20.29
CA PRO A 149 35.16 11.86 20.12
C PRO A 149 34.82 11.55 18.67
N PHE A 150 34.07 10.48 18.51
CA PHE A 150 33.61 9.88 17.25
C PHE A 150 34.75 9.17 16.48
N GLN A 151 34.44 8.08 15.79
CA GLN A 151 35.39 7.39 14.90
C GLN A 151 35.11 7.73 13.42
N LEU A 152 36.13 8.09 12.64
CA LEU A 152 36.00 8.29 11.19
C LEU A 152 36.21 6.93 10.52
N GLN A 153 35.13 6.34 10.01
CA GLN A 153 35.17 5.00 9.42
C GLN A 153 35.43 5.05 7.91
N PHE A 154 34.80 6.00 7.20
CA PHE A 154 34.96 6.14 5.76
C PHE A 154 35.08 7.60 5.32
N ASP A 155 36.01 7.83 4.39
CA ASP A 155 36.09 9.03 3.58
C ASP A 155 36.13 8.61 2.10
N LYS A 156 35.13 9.02 1.32
CA LYS A 156 34.87 8.49 -0.03
C LYS A 156 34.45 9.59 -1.02
N PRO A 157 35.07 9.67 -2.21
CA PRO A 157 34.63 10.61 -3.25
C PRO A 157 33.29 10.18 -3.86
N LEU A 158 32.46 11.17 -4.19
CA LEU A 158 31.16 11.04 -4.83
C LEU A 158 31.25 11.49 -6.29
N ALA A 159 30.47 10.84 -7.17
CA ALA A 159 30.45 11.19 -8.60
C ALA A 159 29.70 12.50 -8.90
N SER A 160 28.72 12.86 -8.05
CA SER A 160 27.93 14.09 -8.14
C SER A 160 27.64 14.62 -6.73
N GLN A 161 27.11 15.83 -6.62
CA GLN A 161 26.73 16.39 -5.32
C GLN A 161 25.45 15.71 -4.83
N VAL A 162 25.31 15.58 -3.50
CA VAL A 162 24.14 14.98 -2.86
C VAL A 162 23.23 16.10 -2.36
N LYS A 163 21.94 16.02 -2.69
CA LYS A 163 20.89 16.98 -2.34
C LYS A 163 20.15 16.56 -1.07
N MET A 164 19.95 15.26 -0.88
CA MET A 164 19.27 14.66 0.28
C MET A 164 19.99 13.36 0.67
N ALA A 165 20.13 13.09 1.96
CA ALA A 165 20.72 11.87 2.50
C ALA A 165 19.96 11.48 3.77
N GLU A 166 19.65 10.19 3.93
CA GLU A 166 18.86 9.70 5.07
C GLU A 166 19.19 8.23 5.37
N TRP A 167 19.44 7.93 6.65
CA TRP A 167 19.68 6.57 7.12
C TRP A 167 18.37 5.80 7.31
N ASN A 168 18.43 4.50 7.04
CA ASN A 168 17.36 3.57 7.37
C ASN A 168 17.22 3.44 8.90
N PRO A 169 15.98 3.42 9.46
CA PRO A 169 15.78 3.38 10.91
C PRO A 169 16.20 2.04 11.56
N GLU A 170 16.18 0.94 10.82
CA GLU A 170 16.41 -0.42 11.34
C GLU A 170 17.75 -1.04 10.88
N LYS A 171 18.20 -0.69 9.67
CA LYS A 171 19.27 -1.37 8.94
C LYS A 171 20.47 -0.45 8.65
N ASP A 172 21.63 -1.06 8.43
CA ASP A 172 22.89 -0.39 8.09
C ASP A 172 22.94 0.11 6.64
N LEU A 173 21.96 0.95 6.27
CA LEU A 173 21.68 1.41 4.91
C LEU A 173 21.51 2.93 4.86
N LEU A 174 22.15 3.56 3.88
CA LEU A 174 22.08 5.01 3.60
C LEU A 174 21.49 5.23 2.21
N ALA A 175 20.37 5.94 2.13
CA ALA A 175 19.83 6.45 0.88
C ALA A 175 20.40 7.84 0.62
N MET A 176 20.89 8.08 -0.60
CA MET A 176 21.32 9.41 -1.06
C MET A 176 20.67 9.76 -2.39
N VAL A 177 20.23 11.00 -2.52
CA VAL A 177 19.72 11.59 -3.77
C VAL A 177 20.77 12.55 -4.32
N THR A 178 21.27 12.25 -5.51
CA THR A 178 22.21 13.13 -6.23
C THR A 178 21.50 14.29 -6.93
N GLU A 179 22.25 15.35 -7.22
CA GLU A 179 21.84 16.50 -8.04
C GLU A 179 21.28 16.06 -9.41
N ASP A 180 21.86 15.02 -10.01
CA ASP A 180 21.37 14.30 -11.21
C ASP A 180 19.96 13.68 -11.07
N SER A 181 19.29 13.84 -9.92
CA SER A 181 18.02 13.21 -9.57
C SER A 181 18.06 11.68 -9.63
N LYS A 182 19.20 11.10 -9.21
CA LYS A 182 19.38 9.65 -9.05
C LYS A 182 19.42 9.31 -7.57
N VAL A 183 18.64 8.30 -7.16
CA VAL A 183 18.72 7.67 -5.84
C VAL A 183 19.82 6.61 -5.88
N VAL A 184 20.71 6.62 -4.90
CA VAL A 184 21.78 5.65 -4.74
C VAL A 184 21.73 5.08 -3.33
N LEU A 185 21.41 3.79 -3.20
CA LEU A 185 21.42 3.11 -1.92
C LEU A 185 22.79 2.50 -1.64
N HIS A 186 23.37 2.80 -0.48
CA HIS A 186 24.61 2.22 0.02
C HIS A 186 24.37 1.44 1.31
N ARG A 187 25.19 0.42 1.54
CA ARG A 187 25.44 -0.14 2.88
C ARG A 187 26.44 0.72 3.65
N PHE A 188 26.42 0.60 4.97
CA PHE A 188 27.39 1.20 5.90
C PHE A 188 28.86 0.98 5.48
N ASN A 189 29.23 -0.21 5.00
CA ASN A 189 30.56 -0.53 4.45
C ASN A 189 30.91 0.18 3.10
N TRP A 190 30.17 1.23 2.74
CA TRP A 190 30.19 1.96 1.47
C TRP A 190 29.94 1.11 0.20
N GLN A 191 29.41 -0.09 0.33
CA GLN A 191 28.99 -0.89 -0.83
C GLN A 191 27.66 -0.35 -1.38
N ARG A 192 27.70 0.23 -2.57
CA ARG A 192 26.50 0.58 -3.35
C ARG A 192 25.71 -0.69 -3.70
N LEU A 193 24.42 -0.71 -3.35
CA LEU A 193 23.49 -1.80 -3.69
C LEU A 193 22.88 -1.60 -5.07
N TRP A 194 22.23 -0.47 -5.30
CA TRP A 194 21.57 -0.13 -6.56
C TRP A 194 21.59 1.37 -6.85
N THR A 195 21.14 1.76 -8.04
CA THR A 195 20.98 3.16 -8.46
C THR A 195 19.75 3.28 -9.34
N ILE A 196 18.91 4.28 -9.08
CA ILE A 196 17.65 4.50 -9.79
C ILE A 196 17.52 5.96 -10.21
N SER A 197 17.04 6.16 -11.44
CA SER A 197 16.62 7.44 -11.99
C SER A 197 15.12 7.37 -12.32
N PRO A 198 14.22 7.97 -11.51
CA PRO A 198 12.78 7.97 -11.79
C PRO A 198 12.38 8.88 -12.97
N GLY A 199 13.34 9.56 -13.61
CA GLY A 199 13.11 10.40 -14.80
C GLY A 199 12.52 11.78 -14.51
N LYS A 200 12.30 12.12 -13.24
CA LYS A 200 11.81 13.41 -12.75
C LYS A 200 12.70 13.90 -11.60
N CYS A 201 12.69 15.20 -11.33
CA CYS A 201 13.44 15.75 -10.21
C CYS A 201 12.82 15.33 -8.87
N ILE A 202 13.69 14.88 -7.97
CA ILE A 202 13.31 14.40 -6.64
C ILE A 202 13.44 15.58 -5.66
N THR A 203 12.38 15.85 -4.92
CA THR A 203 12.23 17.02 -4.04
C THR A 203 12.23 16.65 -2.56
N SER A 204 11.80 15.44 -2.20
CA SER A 204 11.86 14.89 -0.84
C SER A 204 12.17 13.39 -0.83
N LEU A 205 12.64 12.91 0.32
CA LEU A 205 12.96 11.52 0.65
C LEU A 205 12.33 11.21 2.03
N CYS A 206 11.85 9.99 2.25
CA CYS A 206 11.71 9.43 3.60
C CYS A 206 11.83 7.90 3.58
N TRP A 207 12.27 7.31 4.69
CA TRP A 207 12.12 5.87 4.92
C TRP A 207 10.71 5.51 5.45
N ARG A 208 10.29 4.27 5.20
CA ARG A 208 9.21 3.63 5.98
C ARG A 208 9.80 3.11 7.31
N PRO A 209 9.11 3.21 8.46
CA PRO A 209 9.63 2.77 9.77
C PRO A 209 10.17 1.33 9.82
N ASP A 210 9.64 0.41 9.01
CA ASP A 210 10.13 -0.98 8.96
C ASP A 210 11.46 -1.18 8.19
N GLY A 211 12.02 -0.11 7.62
CA GLY A 211 13.27 -0.15 6.87
C GLY A 211 13.21 -1.01 5.59
N LYS A 212 12.03 -1.29 5.03
CA LYS A 212 11.87 -2.10 3.79
C LYS A 212 11.36 -1.32 2.58
N VAL A 213 10.90 -0.09 2.74
CA VAL A 213 10.47 0.79 1.63
C VAL A 213 11.12 2.17 1.76
N VAL A 214 11.56 2.72 0.63
CA VAL A 214 11.95 4.14 0.48
C VAL A 214 10.83 4.88 -0.25
N VAL A 215 10.51 6.09 0.20
CA VAL A 215 9.57 6.99 -0.46
C VAL A 215 10.33 8.16 -1.09
N LEU A 216 9.94 8.52 -2.30
CA LEU A 216 10.43 9.69 -3.01
C LEU A 216 9.27 10.64 -3.29
N GLY A 217 9.43 11.92 -2.95
CA GLY A 217 8.57 12.98 -3.43
C GLY A 217 9.15 13.58 -4.70
N LEU A 218 8.31 13.76 -5.72
CA LEU A 218 8.70 14.28 -7.03
C LEU A 218 8.13 15.67 -7.30
N GLU A 219 8.78 16.40 -8.20
CA GLU A 219 8.41 17.77 -8.60
C GLU A 219 7.01 17.87 -9.24
N ASP A 220 6.44 16.77 -9.75
CA ASP A 220 5.13 16.75 -10.42
C ASP A 220 3.95 16.40 -9.50
N GLY A 221 4.15 16.43 -8.18
CA GLY A 221 3.16 16.06 -7.16
C GLY A 221 2.95 14.55 -6.98
N THR A 222 3.83 13.73 -7.58
CA THR A 222 3.82 12.27 -7.41
C THR A 222 4.70 11.85 -6.24
N VAL A 223 4.18 10.95 -5.41
CA VAL A 223 4.89 10.21 -4.37
C VAL A 223 5.13 8.77 -4.88
N SER A 224 6.37 8.30 -4.91
CA SER A 224 6.72 6.94 -5.38
C SER A 224 7.36 6.09 -4.28
N LEU A 225 6.85 4.88 -4.12
CA LEU A 225 7.30 3.90 -3.12
C LEU A 225 8.19 2.86 -3.81
N HIS A 226 9.38 2.61 -3.26
CA HIS A 226 10.40 1.73 -3.83
C HIS A 226 10.83 0.63 -2.86
N ASP A 227 11.01 -0.58 -3.38
CA ASP A 227 11.53 -1.75 -2.67
C ASP A 227 13.00 -1.53 -2.29
N VAL A 228 13.38 -1.77 -1.03
CA VAL A 228 14.75 -1.56 -0.56
C VAL A 228 15.72 -2.61 -1.09
N GLU A 229 15.27 -3.83 -1.37
CA GLU A 229 16.14 -4.94 -1.72
C GLU A 229 16.57 -4.90 -3.19
N ASN A 230 15.65 -4.49 -4.06
CA ASN A 230 15.84 -4.51 -5.52
C ASN A 230 15.52 -3.16 -6.20
N GLY A 231 15.05 -2.15 -5.46
CA GLY A 231 14.77 -0.80 -5.94
C GLY A 231 13.47 -0.65 -6.75
N LYS A 232 12.77 -1.73 -7.12
CA LYS A 232 11.61 -1.69 -8.01
C LYS A 232 10.54 -0.73 -7.49
N LEU A 233 9.92 0.02 -8.40
CA LEU A 233 8.76 0.85 -8.12
C LEU A 233 7.60 -0.07 -7.69
N LEU A 234 7.16 0.08 -6.45
CA LEU A 234 6.08 -0.71 -5.83
C LEU A 234 4.71 -0.07 -6.07
N ARG A 235 4.63 1.25 -5.86
CA ARG A 235 3.43 2.06 -6.12
C ARG A 235 3.82 3.49 -6.45
N SER A 236 3.00 4.15 -7.26
CA SER A 236 3.10 5.57 -7.58
C SER A 236 1.75 6.20 -7.31
N LEU A 237 1.71 7.26 -6.50
CA LEU A 237 0.50 7.95 -6.08
C LEU A 237 0.64 9.44 -6.42
N LYS A 238 -0.27 10.00 -7.21
CA LYS A 238 -0.36 11.45 -7.38
C LYS A 238 -1.25 12.05 -6.29
N SER A 239 -0.64 12.36 -5.14
CA SER A 239 -1.33 12.93 -3.97
C SER A 239 -1.41 14.47 -4.02
N HIS A 240 -0.56 15.12 -4.82
CA HIS A 240 -0.45 16.58 -4.88
C HIS A 240 -0.55 17.10 -6.31
N ALA A 241 -0.89 18.38 -6.46
CA ALA A 241 -0.90 19.06 -7.77
C ALA A 241 0.49 19.57 -8.16
N VAL A 242 1.30 19.94 -7.17
CA VAL A 242 2.60 20.61 -7.28
C VAL A 242 3.68 19.83 -6.49
N ALA A 243 4.95 20.18 -6.66
CA ALA A 243 6.12 19.53 -6.07
C ALA A 243 5.99 19.20 -4.57
N VAL A 244 6.28 17.95 -4.22
CA VAL A 244 6.24 17.46 -2.82
C VAL A 244 7.51 17.89 -2.09
N VAL A 245 7.43 18.92 -1.26
CA VAL A 245 8.60 19.54 -0.60
C VAL A 245 9.09 18.72 0.59
N CYS A 246 8.19 18.05 1.32
CA CYS A 246 8.56 17.24 2.49
C CYS A 246 7.70 15.98 2.64
N LEU A 247 8.27 14.97 3.28
CA LEU A 247 7.65 13.69 3.66
C LEU A 247 8.01 13.38 5.11
N ASN A 248 7.10 12.74 5.85
CA ASN A 248 7.39 12.14 7.15
C ASN A 248 6.53 10.88 7.34
N TRP A 249 7.11 9.76 7.77
CA TRP A 249 6.37 8.50 7.99
C TRP A 249 6.59 7.98 9.41
N GLU A 250 5.55 8.04 10.24
CA GLU A 250 5.59 7.54 11.62
C GLU A 250 4.81 6.23 11.80
N GLU A 251 5.15 5.51 12.86
CA GLU A 251 4.44 4.32 13.34
C GLU A 251 3.99 4.50 14.79
N ASP A 252 2.77 4.06 15.09
CA ASP A 252 2.14 4.13 16.41
C ASP A 252 3.00 3.45 17.49
N ALA A 253 3.38 4.22 18.53
CA ALA A 253 4.23 3.74 19.61
C ALA A 253 3.66 2.50 20.32
N GLN A 254 4.51 1.49 20.56
CA GLN A 254 4.11 0.28 21.28
C GLN A 254 3.76 0.59 22.74
N VAL A 255 2.47 0.63 23.07
CA VAL A 255 2.03 0.31 24.43
C VAL A 255 2.48 -1.12 24.70
N ASN A 256 3.29 -1.32 25.74
CA ASN A 256 3.86 -2.62 26.08
C ASN A 256 2.76 -3.70 26.21
N ARG A 257 3.08 -4.92 25.75
CA ARG A 257 2.13 -6.05 25.72
C ARG A 257 1.79 -6.55 27.12
N ASP A 258 0.84 -5.88 27.75
CA ASP A 258 0.32 -6.27 29.05
C ASP A 258 -0.39 -7.62 28.98
N THR A 259 -0.29 -8.40 30.05
CA THR A 259 -0.52 -9.86 30.03
C THR A 259 -1.99 -10.27 30.16
N SER A 260 -2.87 -9.73 29.30
CA SER A 260 -4.23 -10.24 29.12
C SER A 260 -4.61 -10.36 27.64
N GLY A 261 -5.07 -11.57 27.25
CA GLY A 261 -5.28 -11.93 25.86
C GLY A 261 -6.58 -11.39 25.26
N ASN A 262 -6.57 -10.14 24.76
CA ASN A 262 -7.45 -9.66 23.69
C ASN A 262 -6.95 -8.31 23.12
N SER A 263 -5.76 -8.31 22.52
CA SER A 263 -5.38 -7.22 21.61
C SER A 263 -6.33 -7.25 20.41
N LEU A 264 -7.00 -6.12 20.10
CA LEU A 264 -7.99 -5.98 19.03
C LEU A 264 -7.35 -5.89 17.63
N ALA A 265 -6.23 -6.59 17.42
CA ALA A 265 -5.61 -6.75 16.12
C ALA A 265 -6.61 -7.36 15.13
N PHE A 266 -6.77 -6.74 13.97
CA PHE A 266 -7.64 -7.28 12.93
C PHE A 266 -7.02 -8.53 12.33
N GLU A 267 -7.62 -9.68 12.62
CA GLU A 267 -7.23 -10.95 11.99
C GLU A 267 -7.87 -11.06 10.60
N ASP A 268 -7.06 -11.13 9.54
CA ASP A 268 -7.58 -11.29 8.18
C ASP A 268 -8.17 -12.68 7.93
N ARG A 269 -9.49 -12.76 8.13
CA ARG A 269 -10.29 -13.98 7.99
C ARG A 269 -10.37 -14.51 6.55
N THR A 270 -9.95 -13.75 5.54
CA THR A 270 -9.95 -14.20 4.13
C THR A 270 -9.23 -15.53 3.96
N THR A 271 -8.07 -15.67 4.61
CA THR A 271 -7.23 -16.87 4.64
C THR A 271 -7.92 -18.13 5.19
N ARG A 272 -9.04 -17.97 5.91
CA ARG A 272 -9.85 -19.07 6.47
C ARG A 272 -10.91 -19.59 5.48
N PHE A 273 -11.28 -18.80 4.48
CA PHE A 273 -12.38 -19.07 3.55
C PHE A 273 -11.93 -19.21 2.09
N PHE A 274 -10.82 -18.56 1.72
CA PHE A 274 -10.32 -18.46 0.36
C PHE A 274 -8.87 -18.99 0.23
N PRO A 275 -8.46 -19.45 -0.97
CA PRO A 275 -7.04 -19.57 -1.31
C PRO A 275 -6.33 -18.20 -1.23
N PRO A 276 -4.98 -18.16 -1.28
CA PRO A 276 -4.26 -16.90 -1.43
C PRO A 276 -4.78 -16.08 -2.62
N ALA A 277 -4.78 -14.76 -2.47
CA ALA A 277 -5.37 -13.82 -3.42
C ALA A 277 -4.83 -14.03 -4.86
N PRO A 278 -5.69 -13.95 -5.90
CA PRO A 278 -5.27 -14.11 -7.28
C PRO A 278 -4.28 -13.01 -7.67
N ARG A 279 -3.23 -13.39 -8.42
CA ARG A 279 -2.24 -12.47 -8.97
C ARG A 279 -2.74 -11.86 -10.28
N VAL A 280 -2.12 -10.77 -10.73
CA VAL A 280 -2.38 -10.20 -12.06
C VAL A 280 -2.03 -11.24 -13.15
N PRO A 281 -2.90 -11.53 -14.13
CA PRO A 281 -2.59 -12.48 -15.21
C PRO A 281 -1.50 -11.92 -16.15
N ARG A 282 -0.48 -12.74 -16.43
CA ARG A 282 0.60 -12.40 -17.38
C ARG A 282 0.10 -12.62 -18.82
N MET A 283 0.36 -11.68 -19.74
CA MET A 283 0.00 -11.86 -21.17
C MET A 283 0.76 -13.05 -21.78
N PRO A 284 0.07 -14.03 -22.41
CA PRO A 284 0.73 -15.11 -23.14
C PRO A 284 1.56 -14.57 -24.31
N GLY A 285 2.75 -15.14 -24.51
CA GLY A 285 3.61 -14.85 -25.68
C GLY A 285 4.71 -13.81 -25.46
N LEU A 286 4.65 -12.99 -24.41
CA LEU A 286 5.84 -12.22 -23.99
C LEU A 286 6.80 -13.18 -23.27
N VAL A 287 7.87 -13.59 -23.95
CA VAL A 287 8.91 -14.45 -23.36
C VAL A 287 9.60 -13.67 -22.23
N SER A 288 9.67 -14.26 -21.03
CA SER A 288 10.55 -13.78 -19.94
C SER A 288 12.02 -13.98 -20.32
N GLY A 289 12.50 -13.17 -21.27
CA GLY A 289 13.65 -13.47 -22.11
C GLY A 289 14.79 -12.45 -22.06
N GLU A 290 14.70 -11.39 -21.25
CA GLU A 290 15.86 -10.49 -21.03
C GLU A 290 15.96 -9.89 -19.61
N THR A 291 15.15 -10.36 -18.63
CA THR A 291 15.30 -10.02 -17.20
C THR A 291 15.08 -11.23 -16.29
N GLY A 292 16.06 -12.14 -16.23
CA GLY A 292 16.01 -13.41 -15.47
C GLY A 292 16.03 -13.30 -13.93
N LEU A 293 15.57 -12.18 -13.36
CA LEU A 293 15.58 -11.84 -11.91
C LEU A 293 14.28 -11.11 -11.49
N THR A 294 13.13 -11.53 -12.04
CA THR A 294 11.86 -10.78 -11.92
C THR A 294 10.70 -11.53 -11.26
N ASP A 295 10.81 -12.83 -10.96
CA ASP A 295 9.69 -13.59 -10.37
C ASP A 295 9.42 -13.19 -8.91
N ASP A 296 10.47 -12.93 -8.11
CA ASP A 296 10.33 -12.59 -6.68
C ASP A 296 9.73 -11.20 -6.41
N GLY A 297 9.71 -10.31 -7.41
CA GLY A 297 9.46 -8.87 -7.20
C GLY A 297 7.99 -8.45 -7.07
N GLN A 298 7.04 -9.33 -7.37
CA GLN A 298 5.61 -9.10 -7.05
C GLN A 298 5.23 -9.78 -5.72
N ASP A 299 5.94 -10.86 -5.38
CA ASP A 299 5.75 -11.59 -4.14
C ASP A 299 6.33 -10.78 -2.97
N SER A 300 7.48 -10.12 -3.18
CA SER A 300 8.00 -9.10 -2.25
C SER A 300 6.95 -8.00 -2.03
N PHE A 301 6.32 -7.43 -3.06
CA PHE A 301 5.32 -6.36 -2.84
C PHE A 301 4.14 -6.81 -1.96
N VAL A 302 3.55 -7.98 -2.23
CA VAL A 302 2.41 -8.47 -1.45
C VAL A 302 2.81 -8.73 0.00
N GLU A 303 3.99 -9.32 0.24
CA GLU A 303 4.53 -9.59 1.58
C GLU A 303 4.99 -8.30 2.31
N LEU A 304 5.53 -7.32 1.57
CA LEU A 304 5.85 -5.97 2.06
C LEU A 304 4.59 -5.19 2.44
N SER A 305 3.49 -5.36 1.70
CA SER A 305 2.19 -4.78 2.05
C SER A 305 1.62 -5.45 3.29
N ASN A 306 1.62 -6.79 3.35
CA ASN A 306 1.04 -7.56 4.44
C ASN A 306 1.84 -7.46 5.74
N SER A 307 3.16 -7.25 5.66
CA SER A 307 3.96 -6.91 6.84
C SER A 307 3.76 -5.45 7.28
N SER A 308 3.63 -4.47 6.37
CA SER A 308 3.26 -3.10 6.77
C SER A 308 1.85 -2.97 7.36
N LYS A 309 0.93 -3.86 6.97
CA LYS A 309 -0.43 -3.96 7.51
C LYS A 309 -0.48 -4.58 8.93
N GLN A 310 0.65 -4.86 9.58
CA GLN A 310 0.68 -5.42 10.96
C GLN A 310 0.65 -4.36 12.08
N ARG A 311 1.03 -3.12 11.78
CA ARG A 311 1.08 -1.98 12.72
C ARG A 311 0.48 -0.75 12.07
N PHE A 312 -0.04 0.19 12.86
CA PHE A 312 -0.64 1.42 12.32
C PHE A 312 0.46 2.46 12.07
N ASN A 313 0.64 2.84 10.81
CA ASN A 313 1.64 3.83 10.39
C ASN A 313 1.06 4.76 9.31
N ILE A 314 1.47 6.03 9.36
CA ILE A 314 0.94 7.12 8.52
C ILE A 314 2.10 7.83 7.83
N LEU A 315 2.01 7.93 6.50
CA LEU A 315 2.83 8.79 5.67
C LEU A 315 2.12 10.13 5.49
N CYS A 316 2.73 11.20 6.01
CA CYS A 316 2.37 12.58 5.73
C CYS A 316 3.24 13.13 4.60
N SER A 317 2.66 13.95 3.73
CA SER A 317 3.33 14.58 2.60
C SER A 317 2.88 16.03 2.47
N GLY A 318 3.80 16.97 2.34
CA GLY A 318 3.51 18.40 2.18
C GLY A 318 4.03 18.92 0.85
N ASP A 319 3.22 19.68 0.13
CA ASP A 319 3.61 20.33 -1.13
C ASP A 319 4.06 21.78 -0.92
N LYS A 320 4.43 22.42 -2.04
CA LYS A 320 4.90 23.81 -2.07
C LYS A 320 3.79 24.83 -1.83
N ASP A 321 2.54 24.46 -2.06
CA ASP A 321 1.38 25.37 -2.15
C ASP A 321 0.49 25.25 -0.89
N GLY A 322 1.07 24.80 0.23
CA GLY A 322 0.41 24.77 1.53
C GLY A 322 -0.50 23.57 1.78
N VAL A 323 -0.51 22.56 0.91
CA VAL A 323 -1.35 21.38 1.05
C VAL A 323 -0.60 20.22 1.71
N LEU A 324 -1.21 19.68 2.76
CA LEU A 324 -0.75 18.48 3.48
C LEU A 324 -1.67 17.32 3.13
N CYS A 325 -1.13 16.18 2.70
CA CYS A 325 -1.87 14.96 2.38
C CYS A 325 -1.38 13.78 3.23
N PHE A 326 -2.33 13.10 3.88
CA PHE A 326 -2.09 11.98 4.80
C PHE A 326 -2.51 10.64 4.17
N SER A 327 -1.70 9.60 4.35
CA SER A 327 -2.02 8.24 3.86
C SER A 327 -1.59 7.14 4.84
N ILE A 328 -2.47 6.18 5.10
CA ILE A 328 -2.18 5.00 5.92
C ILE A 328 -1.43 3.98 5.06
N PHE A 329 -0.39 3.36 5.63
CA PHE A 329 0.54 2.44 4.95
C PHE A 329 1.24 3.03 3.70
N GLY A 330 1.20 4.36 3.50
CA GLY A 330 1.65 5.00 2.26
C GLY A 330 0.83 4.59 1.02
N VAL A 331 -0.39 4.10 1.23
CA VAL A 331 -1.27 3.53 0.19
C VAL A 331 -2.66 4.16 0.21
N PHE A 332 -3.32 4.16 1.37
CA PHE A 332 -4.73 4.58 1.48
C PHE A 332 -4.82 6.05 1.92
N PRO A 333 -5.27 6.99 1.05
CA PRO A 333 -5.36 8.40 1.40
C PRO A 333 -6.51 8.65 2.38
N ILE A 334 -6.23 9.33 3.49
CA ILE A 334 -7.21 9.60 4.57
C ILE A 334 -7.55 11.06 4.80
N GLY A 335 -6.94 11.98 4.06
CA GLY A 335 -7.35 13.39 4.07
C GLY A 335 -6.27 14.30 3.50
N ASN A 336 -6.71 15.47 3.05
CA ASN A 336 -5.85 16.63 2.86
C ASN A 336 -6.23 17.77 3.82
N VAL A 337 -5.29 18.68 4.08
CA VAL A 337 -5.49 19.94 4.81
C VAL A 337 -4.79 21.04 4.03
N ASN A 338 -5.52 22.12 3.72
CA ASN A 338 -4.96 23.32 3.09
C ASN A 338 -4.67 24.36 4.18
N ILE A 339 -3.42 24.75 4.35
CA ILE A 339 -2.99 25.71 5.38
C ILE A 339 -3.64 27.10 5.16
N HIS A 340 -3.98 27.48 3.93
CA HIS A 340 -4.67 28.75 3.65
C HIS A 340 -6.13 28.78 4.14
N GLU A 341 -6.75 27.61 4.31
CA GLU A 341 -8.14 27.45 4.79
C GLU A 341 -8.22 27.27 6.31
N CYS A 342 -7.07 27.15 7.00
CA CYS A 342 -7.01 27.07 8.45
C CYS A 342 -7.22 28.45 9.10
N ASP A 343 -8.42 28.67 9.65
CA ASP A 343 -8.64 29.72 10.66
C ASP A 343 -7.84 29.39 11.94
N ILE A 344 -6.90 30.26 12.32
CA ILE A 344 -6.04 30.09 13.50
C ILE A 344 -6.59 30.94 14.66
N PRO A 345 -7.03 30.33 15.78
CA PRO A 345 -7.58 31.07 16.90
C PRO A 345 -6.47 31.71 17.76
N MET A 346 -6.39 33.05 17.77
CA MET A 346 -5.44 33.81 18.59
C MET A 346 -6.16 34.49 19.75
N THR A 347 -5.89 34.03 20.98
CA THR A 347 -6.52 34.53 22.21
C THR A 347 -5.81 35.77 22.76
N THR A 348 -6.15 36.94 22.19
CA THR A 348 -5.72 38.22 22.78
C THR A 348 -6.54 38.56 24.03
N LYS A 349 -6.00 39.39 24.93
CA LYS A 349 -6.53 39.58 26.29
C LYS A 349 -7.92 40.24 26.40
N ASP A 350 -8.51 40.73 25.29
CA ASP A 350 -9.87 41.30 25.25
C ASP A 350 -10.67 41.00 23.95
N ARG A 351 -10.11 40.28 22.95
CA ARG A 351 -10.82 39.90 21.71
C ARG A 351 -10.34 38.56 21.14
N ASP A 352 -11.29 37.76 20.67
CA ASP A 352 -11.02 36.63 19.78
C ASP A 352 -10.66 37.17 18.38
N THR A 353 -9.40 37.06 18.01
CA THR A 353 -8.89 37.37 16.67
C THR A 353 -8.59 36.07 15.93
N VAL A 354 -8.99 35.97 14.67
CA VAL A 354 -8.66 34.83 13.81
C VAL A 354 -7.56 35.27 12.86
N CYS A 355 -6.48 34.49 12.79
CA CYS A 355 -5.42 34.73 11.81
C CYS A 355 -5.48 33.70 10.69
N ARG A 356 -5.08 34.08 9.48
CA ARG A 356 -4.82 33.14 8.37
C ARG A 356 -3.43 33.34 7.82
N LEU A 357 -2.86 32.27 7.27
CA LEU A 357 -1.53 32.28 6.65
C LEU A 357 -1.67 32.16 5.12
N LEU A 358 -1.61 33.31 4.45
CA LEU A 358 -1.67 33.40 3.00
C LEU A 358 -0.29 33.10 2.40
N ASN A 359 -0.26 32.59 1.16
CA ASN A 359 0.98 32.28 0.44
C ASN A 359 1.95 31.34 1.19
N ALA A 360 1.45 30.59 2.18
CA ALA A 360 2.16 29.58 2.96
C ALA A 360 2.76 28.46 2.09
N SER A 361 4.09 28.38 2.04
CA SER A 361 4.81 27.21 1.50
C SER A 361 5.35 26.33 2.62
N VAL A 362 5.11 25.02 2.56
CA VAL A 362 5.62 24.05 3.54
C VAL A 362 7.12 23.84 3.33
N ARG A 363 7.90 23.71 4.40
CA ARG A 363 9.33 23.35 4.34
C ARG A 363 9.66 22.04 5.05
N LYS A 364 9.09 21.81 6.24
CA LYS A 364 9.33 20.59 7.03
C LYS A 364 8.09 20.25 7.84
N VAL A 365 7.83 18.95 7.99
CA VAL A 365 6.68 18.41 8.72
C VAL A 365 7.20 17.29 9.64
N ALA A 366 6.70 17.23 10.86
CA ALA A 366 6.95 16.12 11.78
C ALA A 366 5.64 15.72 12.47
N LEU A 367 5.37 14.42 12.53
CA LEU A 367 4.20 13.85 13.22
C LEU A 367 4.64 13.26 14.57
N SER A 368 3.86 13.48 15.62
CA SER A 368 4.17 12.91 16.94
C SER A 368 4.01 11.38 16.93
N LYS A 369 4.77 10.67 17.77
CA LYS A 369 4.76 9.20 17.90
C LYS A 369 3.45 8.64 18.46
N ASP A 370 2.68 9.48 19.15
CA ASP A 370 1.30 9.17 19.55
C ASP A 370 0.27 9.45 18.44
N LEU A 371 0.70 10.04 17.31
CA LEU A 371 -0.11 10.50 16.18
C LEU A 371 -1.14 11.60 16.53
N CYS A 372 -1.07 12.23 17.71
CA CYS A 372 -2.06 13.23 18.15
C CYS A 372 -1.79 14.66 17.66
N HIS A 373 -0.54 14.97 17.31
CA HIS A 373 -0.12 16.31 16.92
C HIS A 373 0.80 16.26 15.70
N LEU A 374 0.62 17.22 14.78
CA LEU A 374 1.52 17.45 13.64
C LEU A 374 2.14 18.85 13.76
N MET A 375 3.48 18.92 13.75
CA MET A 375 4.22 20.17 13.60
C MET A 375 4.52 20.45 12.12
N VAL A 376 4.31 21.68 11.69
CA VAL A 376 4.49 22.11 10.29
C VAL A 376 5.25 23.43 10.24
N ALA A 377 6.50 23.39 9.78
CA ALA A 377 7.30 24.59 9.50
C ALA A 377 7.04 25.09 8.08
N CYS A 378 6.68 26.36 7.95
CA CYS A 378 6.25 26.99 6.70
C CYS A 378 6.69 28.46 6.62
N SER A 379 6.69 29.03 5.42
CA SER A 379 6.93 30.46 5.18
C SER A 379 5.73 31.08 4.46
N GLY A 380 5.20 32.21 4.94
CA GLY A 380 4.01 32.85 4.37
C GLY A 380 3.67 34.20 5.03
N GLU A 381 2.61 34.82 4.54
CA GLU A 381 2.12 36.14 4.97
C GLU A 381 1.03 35.96 6.04
N LEU A 382 1.30 36.44 7.25
CA LEU A 382 0.33 36.39 8.34
C LEU A 382 -0.65 37.57 8.23
N VAL A 383 -1.95 37.27 8.27
CA VAL A 383 -3.02 38.28 8.22
C VAL A 383 -3.96 38.08 9.42
N GLU A 384 -4.14 39.14 10.20
CA GLU A 384 -5.10 39.19 11.32
C GLU A 384 -6.48 39.66 10.83
N ASP A 385 -7.47 38.74 10.79
CA ASP A 385 -8.87 39.08 10.51
C ASP A 385 -9.52 39.61 11.81
N ILE A 386 -9.50 40.94 11.99
CA ILE A 386 -10.19 41.58 13.11
C ILE A 386 -11.71 41.53 12.87
N VAL A 387 -12.42 40.75 13.70
CA VAL A 387 -13.88 40.59 13.63
C VAL A 387 -14.62 41.83 14.19
N GLU A 388 -14.48 42.97 13.52
CA GLU A 388 -15.20 44.21 13.87
C GLU A 388 -16.65 44.19 13.36
N SER A 389 -17.60 44.02 14.28
CA SER A 389 -19.02 44.20 13.99
C SER A 389 -19.31 45.66 13.59
N ARG A 390 -19.46 45.90 12.27
CA ARG A 390 -19.73 47.19 11.59
C ARG A 390 -18.49 48.01 11.17
N GLY A 391 -17.82 47.51 10.14
CA GLY A 391 -17.66 48.33 8.93
C GLY A 391 -16.63 49.46 8.96
N CYS A 392 -15.39 49.13 9.32
CA CYS A 392 -14.22 49.84 8.83
C CYS A 392 -13.18 48.82 8.37
N GLN A 393 -12.71 48.92 7.11
CA GLN A 393 -11.60 48.11 6.63
C GLN A 393 -10.28 48.83 6.98
N THR A 394 -9.69 48.47 8.12
CA THR A 394 -8.29 48.76 8.39
C THR A 394 -7.42 47.77 7.62
N VAL A 395 -6.50 48.27 6.80
CA VAL A 395 -5.46 47.43 6.17
C VAL A 395 -4.55 46.92 7.29
N GLY A 396 -4.52 45.61 7.52
CA GLY A 396 -3.58 44.99 8.44
C GLY A 396 -2.17 44.93 7.83
N ASP A 397 -1.14 45.15 8.64
CA ASP A 397 0.24 45.01 8.23
C ASP A 397 0.58 43.52 8.01
N SER A 398 0.53 43.09 6.74
CA SER A 398 0.83 41.70 6.35
C SER A 398 2.32 41.40 6.49
N THR A 399 2.71 40.75 7.58
CA THR A 399 4.10 40.36 7.82
C THR A 399 4.41 39.03 7.15
N HIS A 400 5.25 39.06 6.11
CA HIS A 400 5.84 37.85 5.53
C HIS A 400 6.89 37.29 6.49
N GLY A 401 6.75 36.03 6.88
CA GLY A 401 7.57 35.42 7.93
C GLY A 401 7.70 33.91 7.80
N PHE A 402 8.55 33.36 8.66
CA PHE A 402 8.67 31.93 8.90
C PHE A 402 7.83 31.57 10.13
N HIS A 403 7.12 30.44 10.10
CA HIS A 403 6.11 30.10 11.11
C HIS A 403 6.09 28.59 11.39
N CYS A 404 5.79 28.20 12.63
CA CYS A 404 5.50 26.82 13.00
C CYS A 404 4.02 26.68 13.41
N LEU A 405 3.30 25.79 12.75
CA LEU A 405 1.90 25.45 13.06
C LEU A 405 1.85 24.12 13.82
N VAL A 406 0.94 24.00 14.79
CA VAL A 406 0.52 22.71 15.39
C VAL A 406 -0.91 22.41 14.99
N LEU A 407 -1.10 21.28 14.31
CA LEU A 407 -2.43 20.74 13.98
C LEU A 407 -2.83 19.62 14.95
N ASP A 408 -4.10 19.58 15.34
CA ASP A 408 -4.68 18.43 16.07
C ASP A 408 -4.93 17.27 15.10
N THR A 409 -4.18 16.20 15.25
CA THR A 409 -4.36 14.94 14.51
C THR A 409 -4.85 13.80 15.39
N SER A 410 -5.32 14.09 16.61
CA SER A 410 -5.73 13.09 17.62
C SER A 410 -6.89 12.18 17.19
N ILE A 411 -7.59 12.50 16.10
CA ILE A 411 -8.48 11.56 15.39
C ILE A 411 -7.76 10.27 14.98
N PHE A 412 -6.49 10.36 14.55
CA PHE A 412 -5.67 9.20 14.17
C PHE A 412 -5.51 8.25 15.36
N HIS A 413 -5.10 8.76 16.52
CA HIS A 413 -4.98 7.95 17.74
C HIS A 413 -6.33 7.41 18.22
N LYS A 414 -7.32 8.30 18.39
CA LYS A 414 -8.65 7.98 18.93
C LYS A 414 -9.41 6.94 18.11
N SER A 415 -9.11 6.82 16.81
CA SER A 415 -9.76 5.92 15.87
C SER A 415 -8.80 4.89 15.25
N LYS A 416 -7.61 4.66 15.82
CA LYS A 416 -6.53 3.92 15.12
C LYS A 416 -6.91 2.51 14.70
N ASN A 417 -7.65 1.77 15.52
CA ASN A 417 -8.06 0.39 15.21
C ASN A 417 -9.05 0.35 14.04
N GLU A 418 -10.02 1.26 14.04
CA GLU A 418 -11.04 1.41 13.02
C GLU A 418 -10.47 1.93 11.70
N LEU A 419 -9.57 2.93 11.75
CA LEU A 419 -8.83 3.46 10.60
C LEU A 419 -7.93 2.39 9.97
N HIS A 420 -7.19 1.64 10.79
CA HIS A 420 -6.38 0.50 10.36
C HIS A 420 -7.24 -0.53 9.63
N GLN A 421 -8.39 -0.91 10.19
CA GLN A 421 -9.33 -1.85 9.58
C GLN A 421 -9.85 -1.34 8.22
N VAL A 422 -10.36 -0.11 8.15
CA VAL A 422 -10.88 0.44 6.88
C VAL A 422 -9.79 0.56 5.83
N ALA A 423 -8.60 1.07 6.18
CA ALA A 423 -7.49 1.23 5.25
C ALA A 423 -6.95 -0.12 4.73
N GLN A 424 -6.83 -1.12 5.59
CA GLN A 424 -6.36 -2.46 5.22
C GLN A 424 -7.34 -3.15 4.27
N GLN A 425 -8.63 -3.05 4.56
CA GLN A 425 -9.70 -3.62 3.73
C GLN A 425 -9.80 -2.89 2.38
N ALA A 426 -9.77 -1.56 2.38
CA ALA A 426 -9.84 -0.76 1.16
C ALA A 426 -8.63 -0.98 0.25
N SER A 427 -7.41 -1.02 0.79
CA SER A 427 -6.19 -1.35 0.04
C SER A 427 -6.28 -2.75 -0.59
N ASN A 428 -6.74 -3.75 0.18
CA ASN A 428 -6.89 -5.12 -0.32
C ASN A 428 -7.95 -5.22 -1.44
N ILE A 429 -9.02 -4.41 -1.38
CA ILE A 429 -10.01 -4.33 -2.46
C ILE A 429 -9.39 -3.65 -3.70
N GLU A 430 -8.66 -2.55 -3.55
CA GLU A 430 -7.99 -1.86 -4.66
C GLU A 430 -6.97 -2.76 -5.39
N ASP A 431 -6.17 -3.51 -4.62
CA ASP A 431 -5.23 -4.51 -5.17
C ASP A 431 -5.97 -5.55 -6.04
N LEU A 432 -7.16 -5.98 -5.63
CA LEU A 432 -8.01 -6.94 -6.38
C LEU A 432 -8.75 -6.28 -7.55
N LEU A 433 -9.15 -5.01 -7.46
CA LEU A 433 -9.74 -4.26 -8.57
C LEU A 433 -8.76 -4.17 -9.73
N HIS A 434 -7.47 -3.92 -9.47
CA HIS A 434 -6.43 -3.93 -10.49
C HIS A 434 -6.23 -5.32 -11.14
N VAL A 435 -6.37 -6.41 -10.36
CA VAL A 435 -6.38 -7.78 -10.91
C VAL A 435 -7.57 -7.99 -11.85
N VAL A 436 -8.78 -7.58 -11.45
CA VAL A 436 -9.99 -7.68 -12.28
C VAL A 436 -9.86 -6.86 -13.58
N GLN A 437 -9.44 -5.59 -13.48
CA GLN A 437 -9.25 -4.71 -14.62
C GLN A 437 -8.24 -5.30 -15.63
N THR A 438 -7.12 -5.84 -15.13
CA THR A 438 -6.12 -6.48 -15.99
C THR A 438 -6.63 -7.80 -16.59
N SER A 439 -7.39 -8.61 -15.84
CA SER A 439 -8.04 -9.81 -16.37
C SER A 439 -8.97 -9.48 -17.55
N LEU A 440 -9.84 -8.46 -17.41
CA LEU A 440 -10.74 -8.04 -18.48
C LEU A 440 -9.96 -7.56 -19.72
N SER A 441 -8.91 -6.75 -19.53
CA SER A 441 -8.06 -6.26 -20.62
C SER A 441 -7.32 -7.38 -21.36
N VAL A 442 -6.76 -8.36 -20.64
CA VAL A 442 -6.11 -9.54 -21.24
C VAL A 442 -7.13 -10.41 -21.99
N MET A 443 -8.31 -10.63 -21.43
CA MET A 443 -9.37 -11.44 -22.05
C MET A 443 -9.91 -10.80 -23.33
N HIS A 444 -10.20 -9.49 -23.31
CA HIS A 444 -10.65 -8.73 -24.47
C HIS A 444 -9.65 -8.86 -25.62
N LYS A 445 -8.38 -8.53 -25.37
CA LYS A 445 -7.32 -8.59 -26.38
C LYS A 445 -7.11 -10.00 -26.94
N GLN A 446 -6.99 -11.03 -26.09
CA GLN A 446 -6.73 -12.40 -26.54
C GLN A 446 -7.89 -12.97 -27.38
N TRP A 447 -9.13 -12.55 -27.13
CA TRP A 447 -10.27 -12.93 -27.94
C TRP A 447 -10.37 -12.12 -29.23
N ALA A 448 -10.10 -10.80 -29.19
CA ALA A 448 -10.04 -9.95 -30.38
C ALA A 448 -8.98 -10.43 -31.39
N ASP A 449 -7.75 -10.70 -30.92
CA ASP A 449 -6.66 -11.24 -31.74
C ASP A 449 -7.05 -12.59 -32.40
N ALA A 450 -7.87 -13.40 -31.73
CA ALA A 450 -8.35 -14.69 -32.24
C ALA A 450 -9.52 -14.56 -33.23
N MET A 451 -10.48 -13.66 -32.99
CA MET A 451 -11.61 -13.39 -33.89
C MET A 451 -11.17 -12.68 -35.17
N ASN A 452 -10.21 -11.75 -35.09
CA ASN A 452 -9.60 -11.14 -36.28
C ASN A 452 -9.04 -12.20 -37.25
N ILE A 453 -8.41 -13.26 -36.73
CA ILE A 453 -7.88 -14.38 -37.52
C ILE A 453 -9.00 -15.30 -38.07
N PHE A 454 -10.19 -15.31 -37.46
CA PHE A 454 -11.37 -15.99 -37.99
C PHE A 454 -11.96 -15.18 -39.17
N HIS A 455 -12.28 -13.91 -38.97
CA HIS A 455 -12.81 -13.02 -40.01
C HIS A 455 -11.88 -12.89 -41.22
N GLU A 456 -10.57 -12.64 -41.01
CA GLU A 456 -9.53 -12.60 -42.06
C GLU A 456 -9.40 -13.90 -42.89
N LYS A 457 -10.06 -14.99 -42.48
CA LYS A 457 -10.13 -16.25 -43.22
C LYS A 457 -11.53 -16.60 -43.72
N PHE A 458 -12.60 -16.19 -43.05
CA PHE A 458 -13.98 -16.52 -43.46
C PHE A 458 -14.63 -15.44 -44.34
N ASP A 459 -14.27 -14.17 -44.21
CA ASP A 459 -14.77 -13.08 -45.07
C ASP A 459 -14.33 -13.26 -46.55
N LEU A 460 -13.26 -14.04 -46.78
CA LEU A 460 -12.83 -14.48 -48.11
C LEU A 460 -13.89 -15.30 -48.85
N LEU A 461 -14.79 -15.99 -48.14
CA LEU A 461 -15.94 -16.66 -48.76
C LEU A 461 -16.95 -15.62 -49.28
N THR A 462 -17.19 -14.54 -48.54
CA THR A 462 -18.07 -13.44 -48.97
C THR A 462 -17.55 -12.77 -50.25
N SER A 463 -16.24 -12.55 -50.38
CA SER A 463 -15.68 -12.07 -51.66
C SER A 463 -15.86 -13.08 -52.79
N LEU A 464 -15.61 -14.38 -52.55
CA LEU A 464 -15.75 -15.40 -53.59
C LEU A 464 -17.20 -15.62 -54.04
N ILE A 465 -18.18 -15.51 -53.14
CA ILE A 465 -19.61 -15.54 -53.46
C ILE A 465 -19.96 -14.42 -54.46
N ASN A 466 -19.50 -13.19 -54.18
CA ASN A 466 -19.68 -12.04 -55.06
C ASN A 466 -18.95 -12.20 -56.41
N ASP A 467 -17.70 -12.69 -56.41
CA ASP A 467 -16.91 -12.95 -57.62
C ASP A 467 -17.55 -13.98 -58.56
N HIS A 468 -18.26 -14.98 -57.99
CA HIS A 468 -19.03 -15.98 -58.76
C HIS A 468 -20.47 -15.54 -59.09
N GLY A 469 -20.87 -14.32 -58.69
CA GLY A 469 -22.19 -13.75 -59.02
C GLY A 469 -23.36 -14.41 -58.30
N LEU A 470 -23.17 -14.81 -57.04
CA LEU A 470 -24.20 -15.41 -56.19
C LEU A 470 -24.74 -14.38 -55.19
N ASP A 471 -26.07 -14.30 -55.05
CA ASP A 471 -26.76 -13.41 -54.09
C ASP A 471 -26.92 -14.05 -52.69
N SER A 472 -26.36 -15.25 -52.43
CA SER A 472 -26.54 -16.02 -51.19
C SER A 472 -25.57 -15.61 -50.08
N SER A 473 -26.00 -15.70 -48.83
CA SER A 473 -25.11 -15.40 -47.69
C SER A 473 -24.16 -16.57 -47.37
N PRO A 474 -22.99 -16.31 -46.74
CA PRO A 474 -22.09 -17.39 -46.28
C PRO A 474 -22.79 -18.42 -45.36
N GLN A 475 -23.74 -17.98 -44.53
CA GLN A 475 -24.51 -18.86 -43.66
C GLN A 475 -25.52 -19.71 -44.45
N GLU A 476 -26.17 -19.15 -45.47
CA GLU A 476 -27.08 -19.89 -46.35
C GLU A 476 -26.33 -20.97 -47.14
N GLU A 477 -25.16 -20.63 -47.68
CA GLU A 477 -24.25 -21.55 -48.34
C GLU A 477 -23.82 -22.70 -47.40
N PHE A 478 -23.41 -22.40 -46.16
CA PHE A 478 -23.06 -23.43 -45.17
C PHE A 478 -24.27 -24.24 -44.69
N LEU A 479 -25.47 -23.67 -44.63
CA LEU A 479 -26.71 -24.39 -44.29
C LEU A 479 -27.13 -25.33 -45.44
N SER A 480 -26.94 -24.94 -46.69
CA SER A 480 -27.16 -25.84 -47.84
C SER A 480 -26.17 -27.01 -47.84
N LEU A 481 -24.89 -26.74 -47.54
CA LEU A 481 -23.84 -27.75 -47.37
C LEU A 481 -24.18 -28.75 -46.26
N LEU A 482 -24.68 -28.26 -45.12
CA LEU A 482 -25.12 -29.09 -43.98
C LEU A 482 -26.29 -30.02 -44.37
N GLY A 483 -27.21 -29.51 -45.20
CA GLY A 483 -28.34 -30.24 -45.77
C GLY A 483 -27.97 -31.27 -46.86
N GLY A 484 -26.70 -31.42 -47.22
CA GLY A 484 -26.26 -32.36 -48.26
C GLY A 484 -26.51 -31.88 -49.70
N ALA A 485 -26.61 -30.56 -49.90
CA ALA A 485 -26.61 -29.98 -51.25
C ALA A 485 -25.25 -30.21 -51.95
N ARG A 486 -25.21 -29.92 -53.26
CA ARG A 486 -23.93 -29.81 -53.98
C ARG A 486 -23.20 -28.55 -53.53
N THR A 487 -21.88 -28.63 -53.38
CA THR A 487 -21.05 -27.43 -53.17
C THR A 487 -21.21 -26.44 -54.33
N SER A 488 -21.43 -25.16 -54.01
CA SER A 488 -21.32 -24.09 -55.01
C SER A 488 -19.86 -23.91 -55.44
N PRO A 489 -19.57 -23.33 -56.62
CA PRO A 489 -18.20 -23.08 -57.07
C PRO A 489 -17.39 -22.23 -56.08
N ALA A 490 -18.02 -21.21 -55.48
CA ALA A 490 -17.43 -20.36 -54.45
C ALA A 490 -17.05 -21.15 -53.18
N VAL A 491 -17.98 -21.96 -52.64
CA VAL A 491 -17.72 -22.81 -51.46
C VAL A 491 -16.67 -23.89 -51.75
N HIS A 492 -16.72 -24.54 -52.91
CA HIS A 492 -15.73 -25.53 -53.31
C HIS A 492 -14.33 -24.89 -53.38
N GLN A 493 -14.19 -23.76 -54.09
CA GLN A 493 -12.95 -23.00 -54.19
C GLN A 493 -12.44 -22.56 -52.82
N PHE A 494 -13.32 -22.05 -51.96
CA PHE A 494 -12.97 -21.61 -50.61
C PHE A 494 -12.43 -22.75 -49.75
N LEU A 495 -13.16 -23.87 -49.65
CA LEU A 495 -12.81 -24.98 -48.76
C LEU A 495 -11.56 -25.75 -49.22
N VAL A 496 -11.38 -25.91 -50.53
CA VAL A 496 -10.26 -26.67 -51.12
C VAL A 496 -9.01 -25.82 -51.30
N ASN A 497 -9.13 -24.63 -51.92
CA ASN A 497 -7.96 -23.84 -52.32
C ASN A 497 -7.57 -22.75 -51.30
N SER A 498 -8.55 -22.05 -50.72
CA SER A 498 -8.27 -20.88 -49.86
C SER A 498 -8.05 -21.22 -48.39
N LEU A 499 -8.88 -22.09 -47.82
CA LEU A 499 -8.84 -22.48 -46.40
C LEU A 499 -8.04 -23.77 -46.19
N GLY A 500 -8.44 -24.86 -46.85
CA GLY A 500 -7.79 -26.17 -46.79
C GLY A 500 -7.72 -26.80 -45.38
N GLU A 501 -7.18 -28.02 -45.30
CA GLU A 501 -7.09 -28.73 -44.02
C GLU A 501 -6.13 -28.02 -43.02
N VAL A 502 -5.08 -27.37 -43.53
CA VAL A 502 -4.05 -26.71 -42.71
C VAL A 502 -4.53 -25.36 -42.18
N GLY A 503 -5.19 -24.53 -43.00
CA GLY A 503 -5.79 -23.28 -42.56
C GLY A 503 -6.91 -23.52 -41.55
N MET A 504 -7.79 -24.50 -41.81
CA MET A 504 -8.86 -24.85 -40.88
C MET A 504 -8.33 -25.30 -39.51
N LYS A 505 -7.30 -26.16 -39.48
CA LYS A 505 -6.61 -26.55 -38.23
C LYS A 505 -5.97 -25.36 -37.51
N ARG A 506 -5.40 -24.39 -38.24
CA ARG A 506 -4.79 -23.19 -37.66
C ARG A 506 -5.85 -22.30 -36.98
N VAL A 507 -6.92 -21.94 -37.69
CA VAL A 507 -8.00 -21.10 -37.14
C VAL A 507 -8.65 -21.79 -35.93
N SER A 508 -8.97 -23.09 -36.05
CA SER A 508 -9.54 -23.87 -34.94
C SER A 508 -8.62 -23.92 -33.72
N LYS A 509 -7.30 -24.06 -33.89
CA LYS A 509 -6.33 -24.02 -32.78
C LYS A 509 -6.24 -22.63 -32.13
N VAL A 510 -6.34 -21.56 -32.92
CA VAL A 510 -6.30 -20.18 -32.41
C VAL A 510 -7.57 -19.88 -31.59
N VAL A 511 -8.75 -20.01 -32.19
CA VAL A 511 -10.04 -19.68 -31.57
C VAL A 511 -10.33 -20.56 -30.35
N CYS A 512 -10.27 -21.89 -30.50
CA CYS A 512 -10.49 -22.81 -29.39
C CYS A 512 -9.29 -22.90 -28.42
N GLY A 513 -8.18 -22.20 -28.73
CA GLY A 513 -7.08 -21.94 -27.81
C GLY A 513 -7.38 -20.74 -26.93
N ALA A 514 -7.57 -19.57 -27.53
CA ALA A 514 -7.95 -18.33 -26.85
C ALA A 514 -9.15 -18.52 -25.92
N GLY A 515 -10.20 -19.20 -26.38
CA GLY A 515 -11.38 -19.50 -25.55
C GLY A 515 -11.08 -20.32 -24.28
N LYS A 516 -10.05 -21.19 -24.30
CA LYS A 516 -9.60 -21.94 -23.11
C LYS A 516 -8.70 -21.11 -22.20
N GLU A 517 -7.83 -20.28 -22.77
CA GLU A 517 -7.03 -19.34 -21.99
C GLU A 517 -7.95 -18.33 -21.28
N LEU A 518 -9.02 -17.83 -21.94
CA LEU A 518 -10.07 -17.04 -21.30
C LEU A 518 -10.74 -17.81 -20.14
N GLN A 519 -11.11 -19.08 -20.32
CA GLN A 519 -11.65 -19.90 -19.22
C GLN A 519 -10.67 -20.02 -18.04
N LEU A 520 -9.36 -20.17 -18.31
CA LEU A 520 -8.33 -20.20 -17.27
C LEU A 520 -8.13 -18.84 -16.58
N VAL A 521 -8.14 -17.73 -17.33
CA VAL A 521 -8.07 -16.38 -16.75
C VAL A 521 -9.26 -16.13 -15.83
N VAL A 522 -10.47 -16.54 -16.23
CA VAL A 522 -11.65 -16.37 -15.40
C VAL A 522 -11.58 -17.22 -14.13
N LEU A 523 -11.29 -18.51 -14.24
CA LEU A 523 -11.29 -19.44 -13.11
C LEU A 523 -10.15 -19.18 -12.09
N ASN A 524 -8.98 -18.76 -12.56
CA ASN A 524 -7.80 -18.57 -11.70
C ASN A 524 -7.63 -17.13 -11.19
N HIS A 525 -8.21 -16.12 -11.88
CA HIS A 525 -7.98 -14.70 -11.56
C HIS A 525 -9.30 -13.95 -11.32
N LEU A 526 -10.17 -13.86 -12.33
CA LEU A 526 -11.36 -12.99 -12.28
C LEU A 526 -12.38 -13.42 -11.22
N GLN A 527 -12.82 -14.68 -11.24
CA GLN A 527 -13.82 -15.19 -10.32
C GLN A 527 -13.32 -15.16 -8.86
N PRO A 528 -12.11 -15.66 -8.52
CA PRO A 528 -11.58 -15.54 -7.17
C PRO A 528 -11.46 -14.09 -6.69
N ALA A 529 -11.08 -13.15 -7.57
CA ALA A 529 -10.96 -11.74 -7.19
C ALA A 529 -12.33 -11.14 -6.84
N VAL A 530 -13.36 -11.36 -7.68
CA VAL A 530 -14.71 -10.86 -7.43
C VAL A 530 -15.37 -11.54 -6.22
N GLU A 531 -15.13 -12.84 -6.00
CA GLU A 531 -15.59 -13.56 -4.80
C GLU A 531 -14.97 -12.96 -3.52
N ILE A 532 -13.67 -12.63 -3.51
CA ILE A 532 -12.99 -12.00 -2.36
C ILE A 532 -13.43 -10.54 -2.19
N ILE A 533 -13.56 -9.76 -3.26
CA ILE A 533 -14.07 -8.37 -3.19
C ILE A 533 -15.47 -8.36 -2.56
N GLY A 534 -16.37 -9.23 -3.01
CA GLY A 534 -17.72 -9.35 -2.44
C GLY A 534 -17.73 -9.70 -0.95
N PHE A 535 -16.83 -10.60 -0.53
CA PHE A 535 -16.62 -10.90 0.90
C PHE A 535 -16.11 -9.68 1.68
N LYS A 536 -15.10 -8.97 1.17
CA LYS A 536 -14.51 -7.79 1.83
C LYS A 536 -15.44 -6.59 1.92
N MET A 537 -16.22 -6.33 0.87
CA MET A 537 -17.29 -5.35 0.94
C MET A 537 -18.37 -5.76 1.94
N GLY A 538 -18.67 -7.06 2.07
CA GLY A 538 -19.52 -7.59 3.14
C GLY A 538 -18.99 -7.33 4.55
N GLU A 539 -17.67 -7.46 4.76
CA GLU A 539 -17.03 -7.07 6.04
C GLU A 539 -17.16 -5.55 6.29
N LEU A 540 -16.87 -4.70 5.29
CA LEU A 540 -17.03 -3.23 5.38
C LEU A 540 -18.49 -2.82 5.66
N ARG A 541 -19.48 -3.50 5.08
CA ARG A 541 -20.91 -3.31 5.36
C ARG A 541 -21.21 -3.54 6.84
N GLY A 542 -20.65 -4.60 7.42
CA GLY A 542 -20.73 -4.90 8.84
C GLY A 542 -20.14 -3.79 9.72
N LEU A 543 -19.05 -3.14 9.30
CA LEU A 543 -18.45 -2.01 10.00
C LEU A 543 -19.31 -0.74 9.90
N SER A 544 -19.80 -0.39 8.70
CA SER A 544 -20.62 0.82 8.48
C SER A 544 -21.91 0.86 9.32
N ARG A 545 -22.55 -0.31 9.50
CA ARG A 545 -23.71 -0.50 10.38
C ARG A 545 -23.41 -0.20 11.86
N TRP A 546 -22.14 -0.28 12.29
CA TRP A 546 -21.71 -0.01 13.67
C TRP A 546 -21.41 1.48 13.90
N ARG A 547 -22.44 2.30 13.68
CA ARG A 547 -22.36 3.77 13.58
C ARG A 547 -21.66 4.46 14.77
N SER A 548 -21.77 3.91 15.98
CA SER A 548 -21.09 4.46 17.18
C SER A 548 -19.56 4.47 17.11
N ARG A 549 -18.94 3.70 16.20
CA ARG A 549 -17.49 3.74 15.92
C ARG A 549 -17.22 4.34 14.54
N TYR A 550 -17.85 3.80 13.50
CA TYR A 550 -17.46 4.08 12.12
C TYR A 550 -18.07 5.34 11.49
N LEU A 551 -19.20 5.87 12.02
CA LEU A 551 -19.76 7.14 11.55
C LEU A 551 -18.83 8.32 11.88
N GLY A 552 -18.09 8.23 13.00
CA GLY A 552 -17.09 9.23 13.38
C GLY A 552 -15.91 9.35 12.40
N ILE A 553 -15.68 8.32 11.59
CA ILE A 553 -14.61 8.27 10.58
C ILE A 553 -15.13 8.67 9.20
N GLY A 554 -16.45 8.60 8.96
CA GLY A 554 -17.07 8.92 7.68
C GLY A 554 -17.46 7.71 6.84
N LEU A 555 -17.46 6.50 7.38
CA LEU A 555 -17.89 5.31 6.65
C LEU A 555 -19.44 5.26 6.58
N ASP A 556 -20.02 5.82 5.53
CA ASP A 556 -21.47 5.81 5.32
C ASP A 556 -22.02 4.41 4.96
N GLU A 557 -23.18 4.09 5.53
CA GLU A 557 -23.88 2.83 5.31
C GLU A 557 -24.55 2.79 3.92
N THR A 558 -25.06 3.91 3.39
CA THR A 558 -25.81 3.91 2.13
C THR A 558 -24.92 3.71 0.90
N LEU A 559 -23.75 4.36 0.89
CA LEU A 559 -22.74 4.19 -0.15
C LEU A 559 -22.08 2.81 -0.10
N VAL A 560 -21.81 2.27 1.09
CA VAL A 560 -21.29 0.90 1.24
C VAL A 560 -22.34 -0.14 0.84
N ASP A 561 -23.62 0.02 1.20
CA ASP A 561 -24.70 -0.86 0.72
C ASP A 561 -24.82 -0.86 -0.82
N ASN A 562 -24.64 0.30 -1.46
CA ASN A 562 -24.62 0.41 -2.93
C ASN A 562 -23.40 -0.31 -3.55
N ALA A 563 -22.20 -0.10 -3.01
CA ALA A 563 -20.98 -0.78 -3.49
C ALA A 563 -21.09 -2.31 -3.35
N VAL A 564 -21.61 -2.80 -2.21
CA VAL A 564 -21.88 -4.24 -1.97
C VAL A 564 -22.89 -4.79 -2.97
N GLU A 565 -23.96 -4.04 -3.25
CA GLU A 565 -24.97 -4.41 -4.25
C GLU A 565 -24.35 -4.51 -5.66
N LYS A 566 -23.45 -3.60 -6.04
CA LYS A 566 -22.70 -3.65 -7.31
C LYS A 566 -21.68 -4.79 -7.38
N ALA A 567 -20.99 -5.14 -6.29
CA ALA A 567 -20.14 -6.33 -6.26
C ALA A 567 -20.95 -7.63 -6.42
N GLY A 568 -22.16 -7.69 -5.86
CA GLY A 568 -23.10 -8.79 -6.08
C GLY A 568 -23.54 -8.92 -7.54
N MET A 569 -23.81 -7.80 -8.22
CA MET A 569 -24.13 -7.76 -9.65
C MET A 569 -22.97 -8.23 -10.52
N LEU A 570 -21.75 -7.78 -10.23
CA LEU A 570 -20.55 -8.19 -10.97
C LEU A 570 -20.34 -9.71 -10.89
N LEU A 571 -20.53 -10.32 -9.70
CA LEU A 571 -20.43 -11.77 -9.54
C LEU A 571 -21.45 -12.54 -10.41
N VAL A 572 -22.68 -12.03 -10.52
CA VAL A 572 -23.71 -12.60 -11.42
C VAL A 572 -23.30 -12.47 -12.89
N GLN A 573 -22.68 -11.37 -13.30
CA GLN A 573 -22.19 -11.20 -14.68
C GLN A 573 -20.97 -12.07 -14.98
N VAL A 574 -20.05 -12.31 -14.02
CA VAL A 574 -18.96 -13.28 -14.18
C VAL A 574 -19.53 -14.69 -14.38
N GLU A 575 -20.49 -15.12 -13.57
CA GLU A 575 -21.20 -16.40 -13.72
C GLU A 575 -21.94 -16.53 -15.06
N ARG A 576 -22.55 -15.45 -15.57
CA ARG A 576 -23.15 -15.40 -16.90
C ARG A 576 -22.09 -15.54 -18.00
N PHE A 577 -21.00 -14.78 -17.90
CA PHE A 577 -19.91 -14.79 -18.88
C PHE A 577 -19.27 -16.18 -19.01
N ILE A 578 -19.02 -16.88 -17.89
CA ILE A 578 -18.50 -18.26 -17.88
C ILE A 578 -19.40 -19.19 -18.72
N ARG A 579 -20.72 -19.05 -18.59
CA ARG A 579 -21.71 -19.88 -19.31
C ARG A 579 -21.75 -19.54 -20.80
N VAL A 580 -21.74 -18.26 -21.15
CA VAL A 580 -21.72 -17.79 -22.55
C VAL A 580 -20.42 -18.25 -23.23
N LEU A 581 -19.25 -17.93 -22.67
CA LEU A 581 -17.95 -18.35 -23.18
C LEU A 581 -17.88 -19.87 -23.38
N SER A 582 -18.31 -20.66 -22.39
CA SER A 582 -18.27 -22.12 -22.48
C SER A 582 -19.18 -22.67 -23.58
N SER A 583 -20.36 -22.07 -23.78
CA SER A 583 -21.25 -22.41 -24.89
C SER A 583 -20.63 -22.04 -26.25
N VAL A 584 -20.14 -20.81 -26.40
CA VAL A 584 -19.55 -20.29 -27.64
C VAL A 584 -18.34 -21.12 -28.08
N VAL A 585 -17.40 -21.40 -27.16
CA VAL A 585 -16.22 -22.24 -27.43
C VAL A 585 -16.62 -23.67 -27.82
N GLN A 586 -17.69 -24.23 -27.23
CA GLN A 586 -18.21 -25.53 -27.63
C GLN A 586 -18.82 -25.50 -29.05
N GLN A 587 -19.58 -24.45 -29.39
CA GLN A 587 -20.20 -24.33 -30.72
C GLN A 587 -19.17 -24.10 -31.84
N PHE A 588 -18.17 -23.23 -31.62
CA PHE A 588 -17.04 -23.10 -32.53
C PHE A 588 -16.30 -24.43 -32.72
N ALA A 589 -16.04 -25.18 -31.64
CA ALA A 589 -15.39 -26.50 -31.73
C ALA A 589 -16.24 -27.51 -32.53
N ASN A 590 -17.57 -27.51 -32.38
CA ASN A 590 -18.49 -28.33 -33.18
C ASN A 590 -18.44 -27.95 -34.67
N PHE A 591 -18.56 -26.66 -34.99
CA PHE A 591 -18.51 -26.13 -36.36
C PHE A 591 -17.18 -26.46 -37.04
N PHE A 592 -16.04 -26.20 -36.39
CA PHE A 592 -14.72 -26.53 -36.94
C PHE A 592 -14.51 -28.04 -37.12
N SER A 593 -15.05 -28.87 -36.23
CA SER A 593 -14.97 -30.33 -36.36
C SER A 593 -15.77 -30.84 -37.57
N TRP A 594 -16.98 -30.30 -37.79
CA TRP A 594 -17.80 -30.56 -38.96
C TRP A 594 -17.12 -30.07 -40.25
N LEU A 595 -16.67 -28.82 -40.29
CA LEU A 595 -16.11 -28.22 -41.51
C LEU A 595 -14.78 -28.89 -41.92
N LEU A 596 -13.95 -29.26 -40.94
CA LEU A 596 -12.73 -30.06 -41.17
C LEU A 596 -13.05 -31.46 -41.74
N LYS A 597 -14.20 -32.05 -41.39
CA LYS A 597 -14.67 -33.31 -42.00
C LYS A 597 -15.11 -33.09 -43.45
N CYS A 598 -15.85 -32.01 -43.72
CA CYS A 598 -16.29 -31.65 -45.08
C CYS A 598 -15.09 -31.43 -46.02
N ILE A 599 -14.10 -30.63 -45.59
CA ILE A 599 -12.84 -30.41 -46.32
C ILE A 599 -12.15 -31.75 -46.62
N LYS A 600 -12.04 -32.66 -45.64
CA LYS A 600 -11.43 -33.99 -45.86
C LYS A 600 -12.15 -34.84 -46.90
N GLN A 601 -13.48 -34.78 -46.94
CA GLN A 601 -14.26 -35.53 -47.92
C GLN A 601 -14.03 -34.98 -49.33
N LEU A 602 -14.16 -33.66 -49.53
CA LEU A 602 -13.88 -33.00 -50.82
C LEU A 602 -12.43 -33.18 -51.31
N MET A 603 -11.47 -33.30 -50.40
CA MET A 603 -10.06 -33.57 -50.71
C MET A 603 -9.75 -35.06 -50.99
N SER A 604 -10.69 -35.98 -50.75
CA SER A 604 -10.48 -37.44 -50.88
C SER A 604 -11.30 -38.09 -52.00
N GLU A 605 -12.45 -37.54 -52.34
CA GLU A 605 -13.25 -37.91 -53.50
C GLU A 605 -13.56 -36.67 -54.35
N PRO A 606 -13.47 -36.73 -55.69
CA PRO A 606 -13.83 -35.62 -56.59
C PRO A 606 -15.36 -35.52 -56.77
N SER A 607 -16.11 -35.63 -55.68
CA SER A 607 -17.58 -35.70 -55.65
C SER A 607 -18.15 -34.50 -54.90
N ASP A 608 -18.85 -33.60 -55.60
CA ASP A 608 -19.44 -32.38 -55.02
C ASP A 608 -20.60 -32.63 -54.05
N GLN A 609 -20.92 -33.89 -53.71
CA GLN A 609 -22.05 -34.27 -52.87
C GLN A 609 -21.59 -34.84 -51.52
N LEU A 610 -21.73 -34.05 -50.47
CA LEU A 610 -21.46 -34.49 -49.10
C LEU A 610 -22.67 -35.21 -48.49
N LEU A 611 -22.38 -36.15 -47.58
CA LEU A 611 -23.40 -36.83 -46.78
C LEU A 611 -24.04 -35.87 -45.77
N THR A 612 -25.37 -35.84 -45.71
CA THR A 612 -26.18 -35.05 -44.78
C THR A 612 -25.67 -35.15 -43.34
N TYR A 613 -25.38 -34.00 -42.70
CA TYR A 613 -24.83 -33.96 -41.35
C TYR A 613 -25.81 -33.30 -40.38
N ASN A 614 -26.75 -34.09 -39.87
CA ASN A 614 -27.74 -33.60 -38.89
C ASN A 614 -27.08 -33.29 -37.55
N SER A 615 -26.77 -32.02 -37.33
CA SER A 615 -26.32 -31.48 -36.04
C SER A 615 -27.00 -30.13 -35.78
N GLU A 616 -28.00 -30.13 -34.89
CA GLU A 616 -28.73 -28.94 -34.46
C GLU A 616 -27.77 -27.86 -33.91
N LEU A 617 -26.67 -28.30 -33.28
CA LEU A 617 -25.61 -27.44 -32.75
C LEU A 617 -24.91 -26.62 -33.85
N VAL A 618 -24.72 -27.19 -35.05
CA VAL A 618 -24.15 -26.46 -36.20
C VAL A 618 -25.18 -25.51 -36.81
N VAL A 619 -26.47 -25.88 -36.83
CA VAL A 619 -27.55 -24.96 -37.25
C VAL A 619 -27.64 -23.75 -36.32
N VAL A 620 -27.55 -23.97 -35.00
CA VAL A 620 -27.53 -22.89 -34.00
C VAL A 620 -26.30 -22.00 -34.19
N PHE A 621 -25.11 -22.58 -34.40
CA PHE A 621 -23.91 -21.80 -34.68
C PHE A 621 -24.08 -20.91 -35.94
N LEU A 622 -24.50 -21.50 -37.07
CA LEU A 622 -24.67 -20.77 -38.33
C LEU A 622 -25.74 -19.67 -38.27
N LYS A 623 -26.77 -19.81 -37.41
CA LYS A 623 -27.84 -18.80 -37.26
C LYS A 623 -27.54 -17.69 -36.24
N PHE A 624 -26.71 -17.95 -35.23
CA PHE A 624 -26.59 -17.06 -34.06
C PHE A 624 -25.15 -16.74 -33.63
N LEU A 625 -24.13 -17.37 -34.20
CA LEU A 625 -22.72 -17.22 -33.78
C LEU A 625 -21.72 -17.07 -34.94
N TYR A 626 -22.20 -17.02 -36.19
CA TYR A 626 -21.34 -16.79 -37.36
C TYR A 626 -21.03 -15.29 -37.55
N ASP A 627 -22.05 -14.43 -37.45
CA ASP A 627 -21.91 -12.95 -37.54
C ASP A 627 -21.93 -12.24 -36.17
N GLN A 628 -22.28 -12.95 -35.09
CA GLN A 628 -22.43 -12.37 -33.75
C GLN A 628 -21.41 -12.96 -32.78
N ASP A 629 -20.69 -12.09 -32.08
CA ASP A 629 -19.76 -12.46 -31.01
C ASP A 629 -20.29 -12.02 -29.63
N PRO A 630 -21.09 -12.87 -28.95
CA PRO A 630 -21.58 -12.58 -27.62
C PRO A 630 -20.50 -12.70 -26.51
N VAL A 631 -19.27 -13.11 -26.84
CA VAL A 631 -18.14 -13.02 -25.90
C VAL A 631 -17.57 -11.60 -25.96
N MET A 632 -17.36 -11.03 -27.15
CA MET A 632 -16.91 -9.64 -27.28
C MET A 632 -17.95 -8.64 -26.76
N GLN A 633 -19.23 -8.80 -27.10
CA GLN A 633 -20.32 -7.96 -26.59
C GLN A 633 -20.40 -7.90 -25.05
N LEU A 634 -19.90 -8.93 -24.35
CA LEU A 634 -19.82 -8.93 -22.88
C LEU A 634 -18.51 -8.32 -22.35
N LEU A 635 -17.43 -8.30 -23.13
CA LEU A 635 -16.12 -7.76 -22.73
C LEU A 635 -15.92 -6.30 -23.15
N ASP A 636 -16.69 -5.78 -24.10
CA ASP A 636 -16.49 -4.46 -24.67
C ASP A 636 -16.70 -3.31 -23.66
N LEU A 637 -15.87 -2.30 -23.87
CA LEU A 637 -15.72 -1.07 -23.08
C LEU A 637 -16.38 0.15 -23.74
N SER A 638 -17.19 -0.05 -24.78
CA SER A 638 -17.80 1.03 -25.56
C SER A 638 -18.72 1.91 -24.70
N GLU A 639 -18.58 3.23 -24.86
CA GLU A 639 -19.43 4.21 -24.15
C GLU A 639 -20.87 4.26 -24.69
N ALA A 640 -21.12 3.62 -25.85
CA ALA A 640 -22.46 3.49 -26.41
C ALA A 640 -23.40 2.72 -25.47
N ASP A 641 -24.60 3.25 -25.25
CA ASP A 641 -25.67 2.56 -24.51
C ASP A 641 -26.38 1.51 -25.37
N GLU A 642 -25.61 0.59 -25.96
CA GLU A 642 -26.13 -0.64 -26.54
C GLU A 642 -26.56 -1.58 -25.40
N GLU A 643 -27.79 -1.40 -24.91
CA GLU A 643 -28.40 -2.34 -23.96
C GLU A 643 -28.48 -3.73 -24.61
N ILE A 644 -27.80 -4.72 -24.03
CA ILE A 644 -27.83 -6.12 -24.47
C ILE A 644 -29.29 -6.58 -24.39
N ASP A 645 -29.86 -6.98 -25.54
CA ASP A 645 -31.25 -7.44 -25.58
C ASP A 645 -31.42 -8.77 -24.84
N ILE A 646 -32.51 -8.85 -24.09
CA ILE A 646 -32.83 -9.96 -23.19
C ILE A 646 -34.33 -10.19 -23.22
N ASP A 647 -34.67 -11.46 -23.44
CA ASP A 647 -36.01 -12.00 -23.35
C ASP A 647 -36.84 -11.41 -22.19
N LEU A 648 -38.08 -11.06 -22.52
CA LEU A 648 -39.00 -10.36 -21.64
C LEU A 648 -39.34 -11.21 -20.40
N GLU A 649 -39.50 -12.53 -20.56
CA GLU A 649 -39.80 -13.44 -19.43
C GLU A 649 -38.64 -13.45 -18.42
N THR A 650 -37.40 -13.47 -18.91
CA THR A 650 -36.21 -13.38 -18.07
C THR A 650 -36.14 -12.03 -17.32
N MET A 651 -36.46 -10.91 -17.99
CA MET A 651 -36.53 -9.59 -17.35
C MET A 651 -37.68 -9.46 -16.33
N GLU A 652 -38.80 -10.16 -16.52
CA GLU A 652 -39.92 -10.19 -15.57
C GLU A 652 -39.55 -10.98 -14.31
N ARG A 653 -38.98 -12.18 -14.45
CA ARG A 653 -38.47 -12.96 -13.31
C ARG A 653 -37.42 -12.21 -12.47
N VAL A 654 -36.57 -11.38 -13.10
CA VAL A 654 -35.64 -10.50 -12.37
C VAL A 654 -36.38 -9.43 -11.56
N LYS A 655 -37.46 -8.83 -12.09
CA LYS A 655 -38.29 -7.87 -11.35
C LYS A 655 -39.03 -8.53 -10.17
N GLU A 656 -39.47 -9.79 -10.32
CA GLU A 656 -40.04 -10.56 -9.21
C GLU A 656 -39.01 -10.79 -8.10
N LEU A 657 -37.77 -11.16 -8.43
CA LEU A 657 -36.70 -11.35 -7.44
C LEU A 657 -36.38 -10.08 -6.64
N VAL A 658 -36.53 -8.88 -7.22
CA VAL A 658 -36.41 -7.61 -6.48
C VAL A 658 -37.46 -7.52 -5.36
N GLN A 659 -38.70 -7.96 -5.62
CA GLN A 659 -39.79 -7.96 -4.62
C GLN A 659 -39.54 -8.94 -3.46
N PHE A 660 -38.78 -10.02 -3.71
CA PHE A 660 -38.35 -10.97 -2.69
C PHE A 660 -37.07 -10.56 -1.94
N GLY A 661 -36.62 -9.30 -2.08
CA GLY A 661 -35.44 -8.78 -1.38
C GLY A 661 -34.11 -9.06 -2.10
N GLY A 662 -34.14 -9.39 -3.39
CA GLY A 662 -32.96 -9.38 -4.26
C GLY A 662 -32.42 -7.97 -4.53
N PHE A 663 -31.42 -7.89 -5.41
CA PHE A 663 -30.83 -6.61 -5.82
C PHE A 663 -31.88 -5.66 -6.43
N LYS A 664 -31.73 -4.35 -6.21
CA LYS A 664 -32.68 -3.31 -6.66
C LYS A 664 -32.53 -3.01 -8.15
N ASP A 665 -31.30 -3.00 -8.66
CA ASP A 665 -31.03 -2.68 -10.07
C ASP A 665 -31.29 -3.88 -11.01
N SER A 666 -32.55 -3.98 -11.46
CA SER A 666 -32.99 -4.96 -12.45
C SER A 666 -32.39 -4.78 -13.85
N LYS A 667 -31.67 -3.68 -14.15
CA LYS A 667 -30.99 -3.48 -15.44
C LYS A 667 -29.62 -4.16 -15.55
N CYS A 668 -29.06 -4.71 -14.47
CA CYS A 668 -27.72 -5.32 -14.46
C CYS A 668 -27.43 -6.19 -15.70
N LEU A 669 -28.33 -7.12 -16.04
CA LEU A 669 -28.11 -8.04 -17.17
C LEU A 669 -28.01 -7.36 -18.54
N ARG A 670 -28.59 -6.16 -18.73
CA ARG A 670 -28.54 -5.43 -20.02
C ARG A 670 -27.19 -4.75 -20.28
N ARG A 671 -26.23 -4.82 -19.36
CA ARG A 671 -24.91 -4.19 -19.46
C ARG A 671 -23.82 -5.24 -19.70
N THR A 672 -22.69 -4.79 -20.25
CA THR A 672 -21.47 -5.59 -20.40
C THR A 672 -20.83 -5.89 -19.04
N LEU A 673 -19.99 -6.91 -18.98
CA LEU A 673 -19.22 -7.27 -17.77
C LEU A 673 -18.28 -6.12 -17.36
N ALA A 674 -17.70 -5.43 -18.34
CA ALA A 674 -16.82 -4.29 -18.11
C ALA A 674 -17.59 -3.07 -17.55
N LYS A 675 -18.81 -2.81 -18.01
CA LYS A 675 -19.66 -1.69 -17.55
C LYS A 675 -20.16 -1.91 -16.11
N GLU A 676 -20.50 -3.14 -15.72
CA GLU A 676 -20.79 -3.46 -14.30
C GLU A 676 -19.53 -3.40 -13.41
N PHE A 677 -18.35 -3.76 -13.93
CA PHE A 677 -17.09 -3.57 -13.20
C PHE A 677 -16.82 -2.08 -12.93
N GLN A 678 -16.94 -1.21 -13.94
CA GLN A 678 -16.78 0.24 -13.80
C GLN A 678 -17.77 0.84 -12.77
N LEU A 679 -19.04 0.43 -12.79
CA LEU A 679 -20.05 0.90 -11.82
C LEU A 679 -19.72 0.47 -10.39
N MET A 680 -19.18 -0.74 -10.20
CA MET A 680 -18.73 -1.23 -8.90
C MET A 680 -17.47 -0.50 -8.41
N GLU A 681 -16.48 -0.31 -9.30
CA GLU A 681 -15.25 0.43 -9.03
C GLU A 681 -15.54 1.88 -8.62
N TYR A 682 -16.44 2.57 -9.35
CA TYR A 682 -16.89 3.92 -9.01
C TYR A 682 -17.57 3.97 -7.64
N SER A 683 -18.56 3.09 -7.39
CA SER A 683 -19.32 3.07 -6.14
C SER A 683 -18.43 2.77 -4.92
N PHE A 684 -17.40 1.93 -5.10
CA PHE A 684 -16.39 1.68 -4.08
C PHE A 684 -15.48 2.89 -3.85
N LYS A 685 -14.99 3.56 -4.90
CA LYS A 685 -14.15 4.76 -4.79
C LYS A 685 -14.90 5.91 -4.09
N GLU A 686 -16.18 6.10 -4.39
CA GLU A 686 -17.06 7.06 -3.70
C GLU A 686 -17.16 6.73 -2.19
N ALA A 687 -17.46 5.48 -1.83
CA ALA A 687 -17.51 5.04 -0.42
C ALA A 687 -16.15 5.18 0.30
N ALA A 688 -15.03 4.93 -0.40
CA ALA A 688 -13.68 5.05 0.14
C ALA A 688 -13.19 6.51 0.31
N GLN A 689 -13.75 7.46 -0.45
CA GLN A 689 -13.45 8.90 -0.32
C GLN A 689 -14.22 9.57 0.84
N MET A 690 -15.29 8.96 1.35
CA MET A 690 -16.05 9.55 2.47
C MET A 690 -15.21 9.71 3.75
N PRO A 691 -14.37 8.74 4.17
CA PRO A 691 -13.37 8.93 5.22
C PRO A 691 -12.43 10.11 4.96
N PHE A 692 -11.86 10.22 3.76
CA PHE A 692 -10.97 11.32 3.37
C PHE A 692 -11.63 12.68 3.64
N SER A 693 -12.85 12.89 3.12
CA SER A 693 -13.58 14.15 3.29
C SER A 693 -14.04 14.45 4.73
N THR A 694 -14.12 13.42 5.60
CA THR A 694 -14.60 13.53 6.98
C THR A 694 -13.47 13.78 7.97
N ILE A 695 -12.30 13.18 7.72
CA ILE A 695 -11.09 13.33 8.54
C ILE A 695 -10.44 14.69 8.26
N SER A 696 -10.34 15.11 6.99
CA SER A 696 -9.89 16.46 6.60
C SER A 696 -10.56 17.57 7.41
N LYS A 697 -11.88 17.52 7.57
CA LYS A 697 -12.69 18.52 8.30
C LYS A 697 -12.56 18.45 9.83
N LYS A 698 -11.72 17.58 10.36
CA LYS A 698 -11.49 17.39 11.80
C LYS A 698 -10.06 17.67 12.23
N ILE A 699 -9.12 17.77 11.29
CA ILE A 699 -7.76 18.23 11.57
C ILE A 699 -7.79 19.75 11.57
N CYS A 700 -7.68 20.35 12.75
CA CYS A 700 -7.76 21.80 12.94
C CYS A 700 -6.40 22.36 13.39
N CYS A 701 -6.09 23.60 13.03
CA CYS A 701 -4.94 24.29 13.60
C CYS A 701 -5.23 24.67 15.06
N LYS A 702 -4.37 24.22 15.98
CA LYS A 702 -4.46 24.58 17.41
C LYS A 702 -3.71 25.88 17.72
N ASN A 703 -2.50 26.01 17.20
CA ASN A 703 -1.56 27.03 17.63
C ASN A 703 -0.59 27.42 16.51
N LEU A 704 -0.10 28.67 16.55
CA LEU A 704 0.84 29.26 15.61
C LEU A 704 1.97 29.94 16.40
N LEU A 705 3.21 29.50 16.18
CA LEU A 705 4.41 30.18 16.66
C LEU A 705 5.02 30.94 15.49
N PRO A 706 4.88 32.29 15.44
CA PRO A 706 5.63 33.08 14.47
C PRO A 706 7.12 32.98 14.80
N LEU A 707 7.87 32.37 13.88
CA LEU A 707 9.32 32.43 13.86
C LEU A 707 9.73 33.76 13.20
N PHE A 708 10.94 33.86 12.64
CA PHE A 708 11.48 35.17 12.22
C PHE A 708 10.74 35.78 11.02
N PRO A 709 10.64 37.13 10.93
CA PRO A 709 10.19 37.80 9.71
C PRO A 709 11.18 37.54 8.56
N LEU A 710 10.66 37.44 7.34
CA LEU A 710 11.45 37.14 6.14
C LEU A 710 11.37 38.30 5.14
N THR A 711 12.50 38.93 4.85
CA THR A 711 12.63 39.90 3.76
C THR A 711 12.28 39.23 2.43
N SER A 712 11.48 39.89 1.59
CA SER A 712 10.89 39.28 0.39
C SER A 712 11.89 38.92 -0.72
N VAL A 713 13.18 39.18 -0.52
CA VAL A 713 14.28 38.93 -1.47
C VAL A 713 14.98 37.59 -1.21
N SER A 714 15.00 37.09 0.03
CA SER A 714 15.74 35.89 0.45
C SER A 714 14.88 34.62 0.50
N ALA A 715 13.56 34.77 0.62
CA ALA A 715 12.60 33.70 0.93
C ALA A 715 12.62 32.47 0.00
N SER A 716 12.98 32.62 -1.28
CA SER A 716 12.85 31.54 -2.30
C SER A 716 14.03 30.57 -2.41
N THR A 717 15.22 30.93 -1.91
CA THR A 717 16.48 30.25 -2.32
C THR A 717 17.45 29.88 -1.22
N GLN A 718 17.33 30.41 0.01
CA GLN A 718 18.20 30.02 1.11
C GLN A 718 17.69 28.71 1.78
N TYR A 719 18.63 27.80 2.03
CA TYR A 719 18.43 26.67 2.96
C TYR A 719 18.56 27.20 4.38
N ILE A 720 17.55 26.94 5.21
CA ILE A 720 17.53 27.34 6.62
C ILE A 720 17.57 26.05 7.44
N PRO A 721 18.64 25.78 8.21
CA PRO A 721 18.70 24.63 9.11
C PRO A 721 17.54 24.65 10.11
N ILE A 722 16.70 23.61 10.04
CA ILE A 722 15.60 23.40 10.98
C ILE A 722 15.40 21.91 11.26
N SER A 723 15.28 21.56 12.54
CA SER A 723 14.88 20.24 13.00
C SER A 723 13.62 20.34 13.88
N LEU A 724 12.73 19.37 13.68
CA LEU A 724 11.50 19.18 14.41
C LEU A 724 11.52 17.74 14.93
N SER A 725 11.33 17.52 16.22
CA SER A 725 11.19 16.16 16.76
C SER A 725 10.32 16.13 18.02
N PHE A 726 10.06 14.91 18.51
CA PHE A 726 9.29 14.64 19.71
C PHE A 726 10.05 13.63 20.57
N TYR A 727 10.21 13.93 21.86
CA TYR A 727 10.87 13.07 22.83
C TYR A 727 9.91 12.67 23.94
N GLU A 728 10.10 11.46 24.47
CA GLU A 728 9.30 10.87 25.53
C GLU A 728 9.67 11.44 26.91
N ASP A 729 8.67 11.85 27.69
CA ASP A 729 8.88 12.49 28.99
C ASP A 729 9.17 11.48 30.11
N ALA A 730 10.46 11.14 30.28
CA ALA A 730 10.96 10.29 31.36
C ALA A 730 10.65 10.77 32.79
N SER A 731 10.06 11.96 32.96
CA SER A 731 9.76 12.58 34.26
C SER A 731 8.55 12.02 35.03
N GLU A 732 7.59 11.34 34.39
CA GLU A 732 6.34 10.92 35.07
C GLU A 732 6.41 9.58 35.83
N PHE A 733 7.53 8.83 35.75
CA PHE A 733 7.69 7.52 36.42
C PHE A 733 7.56 7.54 37.96
N ALA A 734 7.53 8.72 38.59
CA ALA A 734 7.58 8.88 40.05
C ALA A 734 6.22 8.98 40.77
N SER A 735 5.07 9.19 40.09
CA SER A 735 3.80 9.42 40.82
C SER A 735 2.49 8.99 40.15
N SER A 736 1.75 8.16 40.89
CA SER A 736 0.32 7.78 40.76
C SER A 736 -0.04 6.61 39.83
N ASN A 737 -0.73 5.62 40.40
CA ASN A 737 -1.16 4.38 39.73
C ASN A 737 -2.49 4.57 38.96
N LEU A 738 -2.51 5.50 38.01
CA LEU A 738 -3.56 5.63 37.01
C LEU A 738 -2.96 5.43 35.61
N THR A 739 -3.81 5.13 34.63
CA THR A 739 -3.41 4.75 33.26
C THR A 739 -2.36 5.70 32.70
N GLN A 740 -1.16 5.17 32.44
CA GLN A 740 -0.01 5.95 31.98
C GLN A 740 -0.22 6.42 30.54
N GLU A 741 -0.65 7.67 30.38
CA GLU A 741 -0.52 8.40 29.12
C GLU A 741 0.92 8.91 29.03
N VAL A 742 1.68 8.39 28.07
CA VAL A 742 3.08 8.79 27.86
C VAL A 742 3.10 10.20 27.25
N GLY A 743 3.60 11.16 28.02
CA GLY A 743 3.80 12.53 27.53
C GLY A 743 4.92 12.60 26.49
N PHE A 744 4.70 13.38 25.43
CA PHE A 744 5.73 13.74 24.45
C PHE A 744 5.95 15.25 24.48
N THR A 745 7.19 15.67 24.74
CA THR A 745 7.60 17.07 24.57
C THR A 745 8.15 17.26 23.16
N ASP A 746 7.59 18.25 22.45
CA ASP A 746 8.10 18.73 21.17
C ASP A 746 9.42 19.51 21.35
N TYR A 747 10.30 19.38 20.37
CA TYR A 747 11.54 20.15 20.25
C TYR A 747 11.65 20.74 18.84
N ILE A 748 11.82 22.06 18.76
CA ILE A 748 11.96 22.86 17.54
C ILE A 748 13.31 23.55 17.62
N SER A 749 14.25 23.23 16.72
CA SER A 749 15.56 23.89 16.65
C SER A 749 15.78 24.49 15.26
N PHE A 750 16.16 25.77 15.19
CA PHE A 750 16.30 26.51 13.94
C PHE A 750 17.38 27.59 14.01
N GLN A 751 18.07 27.83 12.89
CA GLN A 751 18.95 28.98 12.74
C GLN A 751 18.14 30.25 12.49
N ILE A 752 18.52 31.36 13.13
CA ILE A 752 17.96 32.69 12.88
C ILE A 752 18.83 33.39 11.83
N PRO A 753 18.26 33.93 10.73
CA PRO A 753 19.03 34.69 9.74
C PRO A 753 19.54 36.02 10.30
N ASP A 754 20.82 36.33 10.10
CA ASP A 754 21.46 37.58 10.57
C ASP A 754 20.75 38.86 10.06
N GLU A 755 20.14 38.80 8.87
CA GLU A 755 19.35 39.91 8.31
C GLU A 755 18.10 40.26 9.13
N SER A 756 17.58 39.32 9.93
CA SER A 756 16.31 39.50 10.64
C SER A 756 16.44 40.26 11.96
N PHE A 757 17.62 40.26 12.61
CA PHE A 757 17.86 40.97 13.88
C PHE A 757 19.28 41.54 13.99
N SER A 758 19.40 42.87 14.04
CA SER A 758 20.68 43.60 14.20
C SER A 758 21.47 43.23 15.47
N ASP A 759 20.79 42.67 16.47
CA ASP A 759 21.31 42.42 17.81
C ASP A 759 21.76 40.97 18.00
N PHE A 760 21.45 40.06 17.06
CA PHE A 760 21.62 38.62 17.20
C PHE A 760 22.24 38.01 15.92
N THR A 761 23.55 38.12 15.77
CA THR A 761 24.28 37.43 14.70
C THR A 761 24.57 35.97 15.07
N ASN A 762 24.45 35.05 14.11
CA ASN A 762 24.95 33.68 14.16
C ASN A 762 24.36 32.85 15.33
N CYS A 763 23.05 32.97 15.51
CA CYS A 763 22.31 32.35 16.60
C CYS A 763 21.39 31.20 16.12
N ILE A 764 21.32 30.14 16.92
CA ILE A 764 20.32 29.07 16.82
C ILE A 764 19.36 29.21 18.00
N ALA A 765 18.06 29.17 17.73
CA ALA A 765 17.06 29.04 18.78
C ALA A 765 16.67 27.56 18.95
N VAL A 766 16.51 27.13 20.20
CA VAL A 766 15.89 25.83 20.55
C VAL A 766 14.69 26.12 21.44
N VAL A 767 13.52 25.65 21.01
CA VAL A 767 12.22 25.85 21.66
C VAL A 767 11.62 24.48 22.00
N ARG A 768 10.95 24.36 23.14
CA ARG A 768 10.25 23.13 23.55
C ARG A 768 8.90 23.40 24.22
N GLY A 769 8.00 22.43 24.14
CA GLY A 769 6.72 22.40 24.87
C GLY A 769 5.57 23.19 24.23
N PHE A 770 5.68 23.54 22.93
CA PHE A 770 4.68 24.29 22.16
C PHE A 770 3.35 23.55 21.97
N MET A 771 3.30 22.21 22.12
CA MET A 771 2.07 21.42 21.98
C MET A 771 1.11 21.51 23.18
N ASN A 772 1.52 22.07 24.32
CA ASN A 772 0.72 22.04 25.56
C ASN A 772 -0.50 22.97 25.51
N ASP A 773 -1.70 22.40 25.48
CA ASP A 773 -2.96 23.17 25.58
C ASP A 773 -3.06 23.93 26.91
N SER A 774 -3.27 25.25 26.84
CA SER A 774 -3.51 26.12 28.00
C SER A 774 -4.80 25.79 28.78
N SER A 775 -5.69 24.95 28.22
CA SER A 775 -6.94 24.52 28.84
C SER A 775 -6.74 23.63 30.07
N ASN A 776 -5.60 22.93 30.19
CA ASN A 776 -5.29 22.09 31.34
C ASN A 776 -4.53 22.86 32.43
N VAL A 777 -5.25 23.78 33.08
CA VAL A 777 -4.86 24.75 34.15
C VAL A 777 -4.25 24.10 35.43
N LYS A 778 -3.85 22.83 35.38
CA LYS A 778 -3.18 22.09 36.47
C LYS A 778 -1.96 21.26 36.06
N ARG A 779 -1.62 21.14 34.77
CA ARG A 779 -0.51 20.28 34.30
C ARG A 779 0.29 20.77 33.08
N GLY A 780 -0.20 21.72 32.28
CA GLY A 780 0.57 22.19 31.11
C GLY A 780 1.91 22.82 31.51
N ARG A 781 3.01 22.38 30.88
CA ARG A 781 4.31 23.06 30.98
C ARG A 781 4.27 24.39 30.21
N PRO A 782 4.97 25.45 30.64
CA PRO A 782 5.11 26.66 29.84
C PRO A 782 5.86 26.39 28.53
N LEU A 783 5.69 27.27 27.54
CA LEU A 783 6.60 27.35 26.40
C LEU A 783 8.00 27.73 26.91
N GLU A 784 9.02 27.03 26.46
CA GLU A 784 10.40 27.22 26.92
C GLU A 784 11.35 27.36 25.73
N ALA A 785 12.36 28.23 25.84
CA ALA A 785 13.36 28.41 24.80
C ALA A 785 14.74 28.79 25.34
N ILE A 786 15.75 28.69 24.47
CA ILE A 786 17.13 29.15 24.67
C ILE A 786 17.72 29.64 23.35
N LEU A 787 18.60 30.66 23.42
CA LEU A 787 19.39 31.13 22.29
C LEU A 787 20.83 30.62 22.41
N LEU A 788 21.29 29.84 21.43
CA LEU A 788 22.66 29.35 21.30
C LEU A 788 23.43 30.28 20.33
N CYS A 789 24.38 31.06 20.84
CA CYS A 789 25.24 31.91 20.01
C CYS A 789 26.50 31.14 19.60
N ILE A 790 26.71 30.99 18.30
CA ILE A 790 27.93 30.38 17.73
C ILE A 790 29.04 31.44 17.68
N PRO A 791 30.31 31.12 18.01
CA PRO A 791 31.43 32.07 17.92
C PRO A 791 31.59 32.65 16.51
N SER A 792 31.93 33.94 16.42
CA SER A 792 31.94 34.73 15.17
C SER A 792 32.94 34.30 14.09
N GLY A 793 33.79 33.31 14.35
CA GLY A 793 34.67 32.68 13.36
C GLY A 793 34.05 31.47 12.64
N TYR A 794 32.79 31.12 12.91
CA TYR A 794 32.13 29.90 12.44
C TYR A 794 30.70 30.18 12.01
N HIS A 795 30.12 29.38 11.12
CA HIS A 795 28.69 29.43 10.78
C HIS A 795 28.06 28.04 10.85
N CYS A 796 26.79 27.97 11.26
CA CYS A 796 26.01 26.74 11.13
C CYS A 796 25.78 26.39 9.65
N VAL A 797 25.92 25.11 9.33
CA VAL A 797 25.73 24.54 7.99
C VAL A 797 24.45 23.71 7.96
N ASP A 798 24.25 22.91 9.01
CA ASP A 798 23.05 22.11 9.24
C ASP A 798 22.96 21.68 10.71
N LEU A 799 21.79 21.23 11.14
CA LEU A 799 21.56 20.72 12.49
C LEU A 799 20.55 19.56 12.48
N ALA A 800 20.82 18.52 13.26
CA ALA A 800 20.00 17.32 13.35
C ALA A 800 19.82 16.88 14.81
N LEU A 801 18.61 16.47 15.17
CA LEU A 801 18.31 15.91 16.49
C LEU A 801 18.62 14.41 16.52
N TYR A 802 19.17 13.94 17.64
CA TYR A 802 19.79 12.63 17.82
C TYR A 802 19.22 11.93 19.08
N LYS A 803 19.80 10.77 19.43
CA LYS A 803 19.44 9.91 20.57
C LYS A 803 19.31 10.74 21.87
N GLU A 804 18.32 10.41 22.69
CA GLU A 804 18.22 10.87 24.09
C GLU A 804 18.48 12.37 24.33
N LEU A 805 17.69 13.22 23.64
CA LEU A 805 17.75 14.69 23.70
C LEU A 805 19.06 15.32 23.15
N GLN A 806 19.87 14.61 22.38
CA GLN A 806 21.09 15.18 21.81
C GLN A 806 20.83 15.98 20.52
N ILE A 807 21.61 17.05 20.30
CA ILE A 807 21.62 17.87 19.09
C ILE A 807 22.98 17.73 18.43
N VAL A 808 23.05 17.17 17.22
CA VAL A 808 24.26 17.18 16.38
C VAL A 808 24.25 18.47 15.57
N MET A 809 25.26 19.31 15.79
CA MET A 809 25.48 20.55 15.06
C MET A 809 26.67 20.42 14.11
N LEU A 810 26.52 20.97 12.91
CA LEU A 810 27.55 21.05 11.89
C LEU A 810 27.94 22.51 11.65
N LEU A 811 29.23 22.82 11.83
CA LEU A 811 29.80 24.16 11.76
C LEU A 811 30.92 24.21 10.71
N ASN A 812 30.97 25.27 9.89
CA ASN A 812 32.10 25.57 9.01
C ASN A 812 32.86 26.78 9.55
N LYS A 813 34.18 26.82 9.40
CA LYS A 813 34.99 28.01 9.70
C LYS A 813 34.79 29.11 8.65
N ILE A 814 34.71 30.36 9.10
CA ILE A 814 34.69 31.56 8.26
C ILE A 814 36.15 31.99 8.05
N ASN A 815 36.70 31.74 6.86
CA ASN A 815 38.04 32.14 6.48
C ASN A 815 38.01 33.48 5.71
N ASP A 816 38.46 34.58 6.33
CA ASP A 816 38.67 35.88 5.64
C ASP A 816 39.79 35.80 4.58
N THR A 817 40.69 34.83 4.69
CA THR A 817 41.77 34.57 3.73
C THR A 817 41.36 33.49 2.74
N GLY A 818 41.39 33.82 1.44
CA GLY A 818 40.85 32.99 0.34
C GLY A 818 41.60 31.68 0.02
N GLU A 819 42.32 31.09 0.97
CA GLU A 819 42.90 29.75 0.84
C GLU A 819 41.90 28.70 1.32
N ASN A 820 41.48 27.80 0.42
CA ASN A 820 40.42 26.81 0.65
C ASN A 820 40.85 25.60 1.51
N LEU A 821 41.67 25.85 2.54
CA LEU A 821 41.84 24.99 3.71
C LEU A 821 40.76 25.35 4.73
N GLY A 822 39.54 24.92 4.41
CA GLY A 822 38.38 25.08 5.27
C GLY A 822 38.29 23.93 6.26
N ASP A 823 38.53 24.23 7.53
CA ASP A 823 38.23 23.34 8.65
C ASP A 823 36.74 23.45 9.01
N ALA A 824 36.13 22.34 9.35
CA ALA A 824 34.76 22.27 9.85
C ALA A 824 34.71 21.47 11.16
N TRP A 825 33.62 21.62 11.90
CA TRP A 825 33.40 20.97 13.19
C TRP A 825 32.05 20.26 13.24
N MET A 826 32.04 19.08 13.87
CA MET A 826 30.84 18.40 14.33
C MET A 826 30.84 18.41 15.85
N MET A 827 29.74 18.85 16.44
CA MET A 827 29.54 19.04 17.89
C MET A 827 28.26 18.31 18.29
N ILE A 828 28.25 17.66 19.46
CA ILE A 828 27.02 17.11 20.05
C ILE A 828 26.72 17.83 21.37
N LEU A 829 25.53 18.41 21.46
CA LEU A 829 25.02 19.09 22.66
C LEU A 829 23.90 18.26 23.31
N GLN A 830 23.95 18.10 24.62
CA GLN A 830 22.93 17.40 25.40
C GLN A 830 21.80 18.38 25.78
N ALA A 831 20.62 18.29 25.17
CA ALA A 831 19.55 19.28 25.35
C ALA A 831 18.78 19.16 26.68
N SER A 832 19.07 18.17 27.52
CA SER A 832 18.60 18.17 28.92
C SER A 832 19.32 19.22 29.78
N ASP A 833 20.52 19.62 29.38
CA ASP A 833 21.48 20.34 30.23
C ASP A 833 21.49 21.85 29.89
N LEU A 834 20.72 22.24 28.88
CA LEU A 834 20.58 23.63 28.43
C LEU A 834 19.67 24.44 29.39
N PRO A 835 20.08 25.65 29.81
CA PRO A 835 19.28 26.51 30.68
C PRO A 835 18.12 27.17 29.91
N PHE A 836 17.03 26.44 29.74
CA PHE A 836 15.78 26.96 29.15
C PHE A 836 15.15 28.06 30.01
N VAL A 837 14.58 29.07 29.33
CA VAL A 837 13.80 30.16 29.94
C VAL A 837 12.35 30.07 29.47
N HIS A 838 11.41 30.26 30.40
CA HIS A 838 9.98 30.28 30.08
C HIS A 838 9.61 31.53 29.27
N ILE A 839 8.95 31.33 28.12
CA ILE A 839 8.34 32.39 27.31
C ILE A 839 6.88 32.60 27.76
N SER A 840 6.48 33.85 27.90
CA SER A 840 5.08 34.22 28.17
C SER A 840 4.23 34.12 26.90
N GLY A 841 3.73 32.93 26.55
CA GLY A 841 2.88 32.65 25.37
C GLY A 841 1.51 33.34 25.31
N THR A 842 1.41 34.62 25.68
CA THR A 842 0.20 35.49 25.65
C THR A 842 0.51 36.96 25.35
N THR A 843 1.12 37.28 24.19
CA THR A 843 1.00 38.64 23.62
C THR A 843 1.17 38.70 22.09
N GLN A 844 0.22 39.38 21.42
CA GLN A 844 0.24 40.05 20.10
C GLN A 844 1.14 39.46 18.98
N ALA A 845 0.57 39.20 17.79
CA ALA A 845 1.31 38.71 16.62
C ALA A 845 2.20 39.76 15.91
N ASN A 846 2.61 40.81 16.62
CA ASN A 846 3.57 41.81 16.17
C ASN A 846 4.51 42.20 17.33
N ASN A 847 5.83 42.17 17.05
CA ASN A 847 6.97 42.30 17.96
C ASN A 847 7.33 41.03 18.75
N TRP A 848 8.30 40.30 18.20
CA TRP A 848 8.91 39.07 18.72
C TRP A 848 9.36 39.17 20.20
N GLU A 849 8.93 38.20 21.01
CA GLU A 849 9.42 38.01 22.40
C GLU A 849 10.90 37.54 22.46
N LEU A 850 11.59 37.36 21.33
CA LEU A 850 13.03 37.04 21.34
C LEU A 850 13.89 38.16 21.93
N TYR A 851 13.37 39.39 22.04
CA TYR A 851 13.98 40.44 22.87
C TYR A 851 13.97 40.12 24.37
N GLN A 852 13.08 39.25 24.87
CA GLN A 852 13.13 38.72 26.24
C GLN A 852 14.25 37.68 26.40
N LEU A 853 14.54 36.91 25.34
CA LEU A 853 15.66 35.96 25.31
C LEU A 853 17.04 36.64 25.16
N LYS A 854 17.10 37.97 25.08
CA LYS A 854 18.35 38.73 24.96
C LYS A 854 19.28 38.59 26.18
N ASP A 855 18.69 38.33 27.35
CA ASP A 855 19.43 38.11 28.61
C ASP A 855 19.74 36.61 28.84
N SER A 856 19.31 35.71 27.94
CA SER A 856 19.44 34.25 28.06
C SER A 856 20.19 33.62 26.88
N ILE A 857 21.28 34.26 26.47
CA ILE A 857 22.17 33.78 25.40
C ILE A 857 23.22 32.84 26.01
N LEU A 858 23.24 31.58 25.57
CA LEU A 858 24.33 30.66 25.83
C LEU A 858 25.35 30.76 24.68
N HIS A 859 26.54 31.28 24.96
CA HIS A 859 27.65 31.22 24.02
C HIS A 859 28.21 29.80 23.99
N LEU A 860 28.30 29.21 22.80
CA LEU A 860 28.86 27.87 22.63
C LEU A 860 30.40 27.93 22.75
N ASP A 861 30.92 27.22 23.75
CA ASP A 861 32.35 27.02 23.92
C ASP A 861 32.82 25.88 23.00
N MET A 862 33.99 26.07 22.38
CA MET A 862 34.60 25.10 21.47
C MET A 862 35.62 24.17 22.18
N GLU A 863 35.86 24.37 23.47
CA GLU A 863 36.83 23.59 24.27
C GLU A 863 36.19 22.47 25.12
N ASN A 864 34.85 22.39 25.15
CA ASN A 864 34.08 21.42 25.96
C ASN A 864 33.58 20.18 25.15
N GLU A 865 32.79 19.30 25.78
CA GLU A 865 32.67 17.89 25.38
C GLU A 865 32.13 17.60 23.96
N LYS A 866 32.59 16.45 23.41
CA LYS A 866 32.13 15.81 22.15
C LYS A 866 32.13 16.73 20.92
N ILE A 867 33.28 17.35 20.64
CA ILE A 867 33.56 18.17 19.45
C ILE A 867 34.67 17.54 18.61
N ARG A 868 34.53 17.51 17.27
CA ARG A 868 35.53 16.96 16.34
C ARG A 868 35.82 17.84 15.13
N SER A 869 37.10 17.97 14.77
CA SER A 869 37.58 18.56 13.51
C SER A 869 37.39 17.65 12.29
N ILE A 870 36.91 18.28 11.23
CA ILE A 870 36.71 17.74 9.89
C ILE A 870 37.64 18.53 8.95
N PRO A 871 38.55 17.87 8.20
CA PRO A 871 39.59 18.55 7.42
C PRO A 871 39.08 19.18 6.11
N HIS A 872 37.77 19.34 5.95
CA HIS A 872 37.08 19.78 4.74
C HIS A 872 35.84 20.61 5.10
N ASN A 873 35.62 21.74 4.43
CA ASN A 873 34.32 22.44 4.44
C ASN A 873 33.18 21.50 4.04
N VAL A 874 32.08 21.58 4.79
CA VAL A 874 30.90 20.73 4.68
C VAL A 874 29.72 21.53 4.11
N VAL A 875 28.75 20.82 3.53
CA VAL A 875 27.55 21.31 2.87
C VAL A 875 26.37 20.46 3.37
N PRO A 876 25.15 21.02 3.55
CA PRO A 876 23.99 20.20 3.91
C PRO A 876 23.65 19.17 2.81
N PRO A 877 22.94 18.08 3.15
CA PRO A 877 22.43 17.75 4.49
C PRO A 877 23.42 17.01 5.40
N LEU A 878 23.23 17.16 6.70
CA LEU A 878 23.69 16.25 7.75
C LEU A 878 22.68 15.09 7.90
N SER A 879 23.15 13.84 7.87
CA SER A 879 22.28 12.65 8.01
C SER A 879 22.72 11.80 9.19
N VAL A 880 21.88 11.63 10.20
CA VAL A 880 22.20 10.90 11.45
C VAL A 880 21.23 9.74 11.69
N SER A 881 21.71 8.63 12.24
CA SER A 881 20.88 7.50 12.71
C SER A 881 21.03 7.32 14.22
N ALA A 882 19.93 7.51 14.95
CA ALA A 882 19.87 7.31 16.41
C ALA A 882 19.83 5.83 16.82
N SER A 883 19.47 4.91 15.93
CA SER A 883 19.38 3.47 16.24
C SER A 883 20.70 2.72 16.08
N ARG A 884 21.66 3.29 15.34
CA ARG A 884 22.99 2.71 15.08
C ARG A 884 24.15 3.61 15.48
N GLY A 885 23.86 4.79 16.02
CA GLY A 885 24.86 5.77 16.43
C GLY A 885 25.83 6.18 15.32
N VAL A 886 25.32 6.56 14.14
CA VAL A 886 26.16 6.95 12.98
C VAL A 886 25.71 8.26 12.33
N ALA A 887 26.67 9.02 11.82
CA ALA A 887 26.45 10.22 11.02
C ALA A 887 27.11 10.11 9.64
N CYS A 888 26.44 10.63 8.61
CA CYS A 888 27.02 10.88 7.30
C CYS A 888 27.06 12.39 7.05
N VAL A 889 28.22 12.88 6.61
CA VAL A 889 28.58 14.29 6.54
C VAL A 889 29.18 14.57 5.15
N LEU A 890 28.70 15.60 4.46
CA LEU A 890 28.94 15.81 3.03
C LEU A 890 29.88 16.98 2.75
N ALA A 891 31.12 16.70 2.34
CA ALA A 891 32.12 17.72 2.05
C ALA A 891 31.91 18.39 0.68
N ALA A 892 32.13 19.71 0.63
CA ALA A 892 32.00 20.55 -0.57
C ALA A 892 32.83 20.04 -1.77
N ARG A 893 33.93 19.33 -1.52
CA ARG A 893 34.78 18.68 -2.53
C ARG A 893 34.18 17.37 -3.10
N LYS A 894 32.84 17.22 -3.06
CA LYS A 894 32.08 16.00 -3.41
C LYS A 894 32.64 14.75 -2.75
N ARG A 895 32.68 14.73 -1.41
CA ARG A 895 33.05 13.55 -0.61
C ARG A 895 32.01 13.29 0.47
N ALA A 896 31.78 12.02 0.79
CA ALA A 896 31.03 11.61 1.96
C ALA A 896 31.99 11.12 3.05
N LEU A 897 31.75 11.58 4.27
CA LEU A 897 32.44 11.19 5.48
C LEU A 897 31.42 10.44 6.36
N VAL A 898 31.78 9.25 6.84
CA VAL A 898 30.94 8.46 7.76
C VAL A 898 31.62 8.37 9.11
N TYR A 899 30.92 8.86 10.13
CA TYR A 899 31.33 8.87 11.51
C TYR A 899 30.47 7.92 12.35
N ILE A 900 31.10 7.22 13.28
CA ILE A 900 30.43 6.52 14.38
C ILE A 900 30.40 7.48 15.57
N LEU A 901 29.22 7.69 16.16
CA LEU A 901 28.95 8.68 17.22
C LEU A 901 28.92 8.07 18.62
N ASP A 902 28.36 6.86 18.74
CA ASP A 902 28.38 6.07 19.97
C ASP A 902 29.66 5.22 19.98
N GLU A 903 30.47 5.33 21.02
CA GLU A 903 31.52 4.36 21.33
C GLU A 903 30.92 3.33 22.29
N ASP A 904 31.01 2.04 21.95
CA ASP A 904 30.64 0.97 22.88
C ASP A 904 31.63 0.96 24.06
N GLU A 905 31.16 1.23 25.28
CA GLU A 905 32.01 1.22 26.49
C GLU A 905 32.63 -0.16 26.78
N ASP A 906 32.12 -1.21 26.14
CA ASP A 906 32.49 -2.62 26.33
C ASP A 906 33.92 -2.98 25.89
N GLU A 907 34.60 -2.22 25.01
CA GLU A 907 35.99 -2.57 24.59
C GLU A 907 37.07 -2.26 25.65
N ILE A 908 36.73 -1.66 26.79
CA ILE A 908 37.72 -1.20 27.79
C ILE A 908 38.01 -2.24 28.88
N SER A 909 37.16 -3.26 29.11
CA SER A 909 37.28 -4.14 30.29
C SER A 909 38.26 -5.33 30.16
N ASP A 910 38.73 -5.67 28.96
CA ASP A 910 39.48 -6.92 28.69
C ASP A 910 41.02 -6.77 28.78
N SER A 911 41.53 -5.70 29.42
CA SER A 911 42.98 -5.53 29.66
C SER A 911 43.37 -4.81 30.97
N GLU A 912 43.15 -5.48 32.11
CA GLU A 912 43.90 -5.28 33.37
C GLU A 912 44.57 -6.58 33.85
#